data_AF-B5RUV2-F1
#
_entry.id   AF-B5RUV2-F1
#
_cell.length_a   1.000
_cell.length_b   1.000
_cell.length_c   1.000
_cell.angle_alpha   90.00
_cell.angle_beta   90.00
_cell.angle_gamma   90.00
#
_symmetry.space_group_name_H-M   'P 1'
#
loop_
_entity.id
_entity.type
_entity.pdbx_description
1 polymer ?
#
loop_
_entity_poly.entity_id
_entity_poly.type
_entity_poly.pdbx_seq_one_letter_code
_entity_poly.pdbx_strand_id
1 'polypeptide(L)'
;MSNLRETPDKDDSDEESLITQFETTLTIRPSSNEVHDDGDISIDHTTFIHNNTFGNFTRDQSIVDIDELQEEEIASEQIPRFKTKKHLQPSLAARVAKSQSLSPSPTPSASDLKYERLLTPSPLIDYSLTRFTKIFTEFLKSNPHIQKESPRFRKNSDKTLIVLSPYSAEHAFGRKWVTKSYLSTIFERPQRLLASCIGISSAITMFPFFYKLTNSTKRGSIFSSHVRKIHGKAWPKKLYELCLASHEKLQNDDLEVPEDWNTGDIYLTPKTINAIEGVIGTIETAVDSLYMDRHDSHNLAFVVIRPPGHHSHACLPSGFCLLNNVQIGIEYAFERYGVTHCAILDIDLHHGDGSQDICWERAGFAGDYGKDEDDEIDGQGPRDDYGKRFATYPKVGYFSLHDIKSYPTELGYATKENIKNASTCIMDHDLNIWNVHLQEWSTEEEFYKHYQIKYVNILNRANQFLNHAKKQYDKEYQEYLVNLAKYNKYVLKPHLYNQPLSKPAPPPPFKPLITISAGFDASEYENPQMQRHGINVPTSFYATFTKDVVKLAKIHTNGKIVSFLEGGYSDGALSTGIFSHLIGLTNNPNDSHDDELLWNPTWGSEQVMKELVKGCKKTWVPYKKPQTDVTIWANEVIKLGRSMMPNSILPSGYIYQYEEPSDKPVKSEYVYEDPVPVNKMVKEILDSDGNVLKDVSYSPLKNDPEDKRRIVRHTRAYYKKLASAQKQQEASN
;
A
#
# COMPACT_ATOMS: atom_id res chain seq x y z
N MET A 1 38.01 -63.26 -34.78
CA MET A 1 36.67 -62.87 -34.32
C MET A 1 36.79 -61.48 -33.71
N SER A 2 37.07 -60.41 -34.46
CA SER A 2 36.21 -59.67 -35.40
C SER A 2 34.84 -59.36 -34.78
N ASN A 3 34.57 -58.10 -34.42
CA ASN A 3 33.70 -57.16 -35.19
C ASN A 3 32.43 -56.86 -34.34
N LEU A 4 31.80 -55.68 -34.21
CA LEU A 4 31.76 -54.39 -34.93
C LEU A 4 30.96 -53.35 -34.07
N ARG A 5 31.29 -52.04 -34.23
CA ARG A 5 30.43 -50.83 -34.47
C ARG A 5 29.27 -50.44 -33.51
N GLU A 6 28.75 -49.22 -33.44
CA GLU A 6 29.03 -47.79 -33.76
C GLU A 6 27.78 -47.03 -33.21
N THR A 7 27.96 -45.94 -32.42
CA THR A 7 27.23 -44.62 -32.31
C THR A 7 25.71 -44.45 -32.59
N PRO A 8 25.04 -43.29 -32.31
CA PRO A 8 25.16 -42.25 -31.24
C PRO A 8 23.78 -41.73 -30.68
N ASP A 9 23.87 -40.79 -29.72
CA ASP A 9 22.97 -39.67 -29.35
C ASP A 9 21.44 -39.83 -29.19
N LYS A 10 20.98 -39.44 -28.00
CA LYS A 10 19.87 -38.48 -27.81
C LYS A 10 20.02 -37.79 -26.45
N ASP A 11 20.39 -36.51 -26.50
CA ASP A 11 20.22 -35.53 -25.43
C ASP A 11 18.72 -35.35 -25.14
N ASP A 12 18.38 -35.47 -23.86
CA ASP A 12 17.23 -34.86 -23.19
C ASP A 12 17.43 -35.08 -21.68
N SER A 13 17.89 -34.06 -20.95
CA SER A 13 17.47 -33.77 -19.57
C SER A 13 18.19 -32.55 -18.98
N ASP A 14 17.82 -31.36 -19.46
CA ASP A 14 17.91 -30.13 -18.65
C ASP A 14 16.72 -30.06 -17.66
N GLU A 15 16.56 -31.08 -16.83
CA GLU A 15 15.74 -31.03 -15.62
C GLU A 15 16.67 -31.11 -14.41
N GLU A 16 17.36 -30.00 -14.11
CA GLU A 16 17.93 -29.83 -12.78
C GLU A 16 16.78 -29.79 -11.77
N SER A 17 16.65 -30.88 -11.02
CA SER A 17 15.69 -31.06 -9.94
C SER A 17 15.81 -29.93 -8.92
N LEU A 18 14.66 -29.35 -8.56
CA LEU A 18 14.45 -28.34 -7.52
C LEU A 18 15.00 -28.72 -6.13
N ILE A 19 15.45 -29.97 -5.95
CA ILE A 19 16.04 -30.49 -4.72
C ILE A 19 17.56 -30.28 -4.69
N THR A 20 18.24 -30.21 -5.84
CA THR A 20 19.73 -30.16 -5.87
C THR A 20 20.30 -28.83 -5.36
N GLN A 21 19.51 -27.75 -5.41
CA GLN A 21 19.87 -26.44 -4.83
C GLN A 21 19.55 -26.32 -3.32
N PHE A 22 18.94 -27.33 -2.71
CA PHE A 22 18.72 -27.39 -1.26
C PHE A 22 19.91 -27.95 -0.47
N GLU A 23 20.85 -28.67 -1.12
CA GLU A 23 21.85 -29.47 -0.41
C GLU A 23 23.29 -28.90 -0.38
N THR A 24 23.61 -27.78 -1.05
CA THR A 24 25.02 -27.33 -1.21
C THR A 24 25.49 -26.16 -0.34
N THR A 25 24.69 -25.61 0.58
CA THR A 25 25.08 -24.41 1.37
C THR A 25 25.99 -24.67 2.60
N LEU A 26 26.86 -25.69 2.61
CA LEU A 26 27.79 -25.92 3.73
C LEU A 26 29.12 -26.55 3.31
N THR A 27 30.18 -25.76 3.13
CA THR A 27 31.54 -26.08 3.63
C THR A 27 32.47 -24.86 3.60
N ILE A 28 32.95 -24.47 4.79
CA ILE A 28 33.96 -23.43 5.02
C ILE A 28 35.32 -24.11 5.31
N ARG A 29 36.43 -23.56 4.80
CA ARG A 29 37.68 -23.31 5.56
C ARG A 29 38.64 -22.35 4.82
N PRO A 30 39.51 -21.61 5.55
CA PRO A 30 39.98 -20.28 5.17
C PRO A 30 41.43 -20.23 4.67
N SER A 31 41.79 -19.14 3.98
CA SER A 31 43.19 -18.66 3.95
C SER A 31 43.27 -17.13 3.83
N SER A 32 43.76 -16.53 4.92
CA SER A 32 44.59 -15.32 5.07
C SER A 32 45.00 -14.50 3.83
N ASN A 33 44.77 -13.17 3.84
CA ASN A 33 45.82 -12.16 4.08
C ASN A 33 45.27 -10.72 4.08
N GLU A 34 46.05 -9.85 4.72
CA GLU A 34 45.79 -8.50 5.21
C GLU A 34 45.92 -7.36 4.15
N VAL A 35 45.34 -6.19 4.49
CA VAL A 35 45.85 -4.79 4.38
C VAL A 35 45.01 -3.71 3.63
N HIS A 36 44.60 -2.70 4.44
CA HIS A 36 44.38 -1.23 4.30
C HIS A 36 43.49 -0.52 3.25
N ASP A 37 42.37 0.05 3.77
CA ASP A 37 41.92 1.47 3.85
C ASP A 37 42.23 2.50 2.72
N ASP A 38 41.19 2.98 2.02
CA ASP A 38 40.70 4.38 2.05
C ASP A 38 39.49 4.57 1.11
N GLY A 39 38.57 5.48 1.48
CA GLY A 39 37.21 5.54 0.96
C GLY A 39 36.93 6.40 -0.28
N ASP A 40 35.97 5.93 -1.08
CA ASP A 40 34.93 6.71 -1.76
C ASP A 40 33.86 5.70 -2.23
N ILE A 41 32.58 5.86 -1.84
CA ILE A 41 31.51 4.92 -2.23
C ILE A 41 30.56 5.63 -3.19
N SER A 42 30.99 5.74 -4.46
CA SER A 42 30.07 5.65 -5.59
C SER A 42 29.86 4.17 -5.90
N ILE A 43 28.61 3.72 -6.03
CA ILE A 43 28.31 2.42 -6.62
C ILE A 43 28.67 2.54 -8.11
N ASP A 44 29.89 2.17 -8.46
CA ASP A 44 30.39 2.15 -9.83
C ASP A 44 30.30 0.73 -10.38
N HIS A 45 29.33 0.52 -11.27
CA HIS A 45 29.26 -0.66 -12.12
C HIS A 45 29.58 -0.22 -13.56
N THR A 46 30.83 0.15 -13.82
CA THR A 46 31.31 0.27 -15.20
C THR A 46 32.65 -0.40 -15.38
N THR A 47 32.69 -1.47 -16.18
CA THR A 47 33.90 -1.80 -16.93
C THR A 47 33.60 -2.58 -18.21
N PHE A 48 33.98 -1.93 -19.33
CA PHE A 48 34.30 -2.44 -20.67
C PHE A 48 33.25 -3.17 -21.53
N ILE A 49 32.72 -2.48 -22.56
CA ILE A 49 32.85 -2.91 -23.97
C ILE A 49 33.07 -1.66 -24.86
N HIS A 50 34.11 -1.69 -25.67
CA HIS A 50 34.41 -0.68 -26.70
C HIS A 50 34.34 -1.34 -28.09
N ASN A 51 33.67 -0.62 -29.02
CA ASN A 51 33.73 -0.68 -30.50
C ASN A 51 33.33 -1.97 -31.25
N ASN A 52 32.25 -1.90 -32.06
CA ASN A 52 32.36 -1.59 -33.49
C ASN A 52 31.01 -1.42 -34.23
N THR A 53 31.13 -0.83 -35.40
CA THR A 53 30.22 -0.02 -36.22
C THR A 53 29.25 -0.71 -37.21
N PHE A 54 28.14 0.01 -37.51
CA PHE A 54 27.37 0.18 -38.76
C PHE A 54 26.68 -0.99 -39.51
N GLY A 55 25.40 -0.77 -39.86
CA GLY A 55 24.73 -1.37 -41.03
C GLY A 55 23.21 -1.18 -41.11
N ASN A 56 22.73 -0.28 -41.97
CA ASN A 56 21.32 -0.03 -42.33
C ASN A 56 20.64 -1.22 -43.06
N PHE A 57 19.32 -1.44 -42.89
CA PHE A 57 18.25 -1.34 -43.93
C PHE A 57 16.92 -2.10 -43.60
N THR A 58 15.83 -1.32 -43.53
CA THR A 58 14.45 -1.51 -44.06
C THR A 58 13.41 -2.55 -43.58
N ARG A 59 12.21 -1.97 -43.38
CA ARG A 59 10.84 -2.34 -43.85
C ARG A 59 9.90 -3.18 -42.96
N ASP A 60 9.15 -2.43 -42.17
CA ASP A 60 7.68 -2.40 -42.01
C ASP A 60 6.81 -3.33 -42.91
N GLN A 61 5.94 -4.12 -42.27
CA GLN A 61 4.53 -4.39 -42.62
C GLN A 61 3.88 -5.34 -41.59
N SER A 62 2.94 -4.85 -40.77
CA SER A 62 1.66 -5.53 -40.50
C SER A 62 0.70 -4.61 -39.73
N ILE A 63 -0.25 -4.05 -40.49
CA ILE A 63 -1.42 -3.31 -40.01
C ILE A 63 -2.49 -4.33 -39.62
N VAL A 64 -3.12 -4.15 -38.45
CA VAL A 64 -4.34 -4.85 -38.05
C VAL A 64 -5.47 -3.83 -38.00
N ASP A 65 -6.58 -4.15 -38.67
CA ASP A 65 -7.75 -3.30 -38.87
C ASP A 65 -8.49 -2.99 -37.55
N ILE A 66 -8.73 -1.70 -37.31
CA ILE A 66 -9.35 -1.15 -36.10
C ILE A 66 -10.88 -1.27 -36.11
N ASP A 67 -11.47 -1.58 -37.28
CA ASP A 67 -12.92 -1.57 -37.47
C ASP A 67 -13.62 -2.84 -36.93
N GLU A 68 -12.90 -3.96 -36.77
CA GLU A 68 -13.47 -5.21 -36.24
C GLU A 68 -13.66 -5.20 -34.70
N LEU A 69 -12.96 -4.32 -33.98
CA LEU A 69 -13.10 -4.17 -32.52
C LEU A 69 -14.27 -3.26 -32.10
N GLN A 70 -14.80 -2.44 -33.02
CA GLN A 70 -15.93 -1.54 -32.75
C GLN A 70 -17.29 -2.25 -32.83
N GLU A 71 -17.41 -3.35 -33.57
CA GLU A 71 -18.69 -4.04 -33.73
C GLU A 71 -19.06 -4.94 -32.54
N GLU A 72 -18.09 -5.41 -31.74
CA GLU A 72 -18.36 -6.14 -30.49
C GLU A 72 -18.81 -5.21 -29.33
N GLU A 73 -18.52 -3.91 -29.42
CA GLU A 73 -18.83 -2.92 -28.37
C GLU A 73 -20.32 -2.51 -28.36
N ILE A 74 -21.04 -2.67 -29.48
CA ILE A 74 -22.41 -2.13 -29.65
C ILE A 74 -23.52 -3.08 -29.16
N ALA A 75 -23.23 -4.37 -28.95
CA ALA A 75 -24.27 -5.38 -28.72
C ALA A 75 -24.77 -5.50 -27.26
N SER A 76 -24.16 -4.83 -26.28
CA SER A 76 -24.39 -5.16 -24.85
C SER A 76 -25.22 -4.17 -24.02
N GLU A 77 -25.67 -3.02 -24.55
CA GLU A 77 -26.26 -1.97 -23.71
C GLU A 77 -27.63 -1.46 -24.17
N GLN A 78 -28.71 -2.06 -23.66
CA GLN A 78 -30.01 -1.36 -23.54
C GLN A 78 -30.86 -1.90 -22.39
N ILE A 79 -31.02 -1.16 -21.27
CA ILE A 79 -32.28 -1.14 -20.48
C ILE A 79 -32.42 0.20 -19.68
N PRO A 80 -33.57 0.58 -19.05
CA PRO A 80 -34.39 1.72 -19.47
C PRO A 80 -34.52 2.86 -18.42
N ARG A 81 -34.89 4.06 -18.90
CA ARG A 81 -35.11 5.26 -18.07
C ARG A 81 -36.43 5.24 -17.28
N PHE A 82 -36.40 5.65 -16.01
CA PHE A 82 -37.58 6.07 -15.24
C PHE A 82 -37.56 7.58 -14.92
N LYS A 83 -38.74 8.21 -15.04
CA LYS A 83 -38.99 9.66 -14.88
C LYS A 83 -39.40 10.00 -13.44
N THR A 84 -38.83 11.06 -12.89
CA THR A 84 -39.19 11.67 -11.60
C THR A 84 -40.24 12.79 -11.72
N LYS A 85 -40.98 13.06 -10.63
CA LYS A 85 -41.79 14.27 -10.43
C LYS A 85 -41.67 14.84 -9.00
N LYS A 86 -41.08 16.05 -8.95
CA LYS A 86 -41.44 17.31 -8.25
C LYS A 86 -41.85 17.41 -6.75
N HIS A 87 -41.08 18.30 -6.09
CA HIS A 87 -41.41 19.44 -5.17
C HIS A 87 -41.94 19.24 -3.74
N LEU A 88 -41.25 19.86 -2.76
CA LEU A 88 -41.72 21.05 -2.02
C LEU A 88 -40.63 21.68 -1.10
N GLN A 89 -40.81 22.97 -0.81
CA GLN A 89 -39.89 23.94 -0.18
C GLN A 89 -40.03 24.04 1.37
N PRO A 90 -39.12 24.76 2.06
CA PRO A 90 -38.86 24.65 3.50
C PRO A 90 -39.53 25.74 4.36
N SER A 91 -39.67 25.49 5.68
CA SER A 91 -40.07 26.52 6.65
C SER A 91 -39.32 26.45 7.99
N LEU A 92 -38.59 27.53 8.27
CA LEU A 92 -38.40 28.28 9.53
C LEU A 92 -38.06 27.58 10.88
N ALA A 93 -36.81 27.82 11.32
CA ALA A 93 -36.38 28.70 12.43
C ALA A 93 -36.71 28.41 13.93
N ALA A 94 -35.66 28.66 14.73
CA ALA A 94 -35.55 28.88 16.20
C ALA A 94 -35.43 27.59 17.05
N ARG A 95 -34.59 27.51 18.10
CA ARG A 95 -34.12 28.55 19.04
C ARG A 95 -32.94 28.00 19.87
N VAL A 96 -31.97 28.87 20.18
CA VAL A 96 -30.84 28.63 21.10
C VAL A 96 -31.32 28.50 22.54
N ALA A 97 -30.82 27.50 23.28
CA ALA A 97 -30.85 27.47 24.74
C ALA A 97 -29.58 26.84 25.34
N LYS A 98 -29.12 27.47 26.43
CA LYS A 98 -27.84 27.29 27.12
C LYS A 98 -27.74 26.01 27.97
N SER A 99 -26.49 25.61 28.19
CA SER A 99 -25.90 24.65 29.15
C SER A 99 -26.60 24.49 30.51
N GLN A 100 -26.66 23.24 31.02
CA GLN A 100 -25.98 22.84 32.28
C GLN A 100 -26.10 21.35 32.66
N SER A 101 -24.99 20.85 33.23
CA SER A 101 -24.81 19.77 34.22
C SER A 101 -24.79 18.29 33.78
N LEU A 102 -23.70 17.64 34.19
CA LEU A 102 -23.39 16.21 34.06
C LEU A 102 -24.32 15.35 34.93
N SER A 103 -24.92 14.32 34.32
CA SER A 103 -25.65 13.24 34.99
C SER A 103 -25.22 11.88 34.41
N PRO A 104 -25.52 10.75 35.08
CA PRO A 104 -24.78 9.49 34.97
C PRO A 104 -24.88 8.86 33.58
N SER A 105 -23.87 8.06 33.23
CA SER A 105 -23.70 7.42 31.91
C SER A 105 -25.02 6.86 31.36
N PRO A 106 -25.48 7.32 30.18
CA PRO A 106 -26.76 6.88 29.63
C PRO A 106 -26.73 5.38 29.31
N THR A 107 -27.83 4.70 29.59
CA THR A 107 -28.18 3.45 28.91
C THR A 107 -28.14 3.67 27.40
N PRO A 108 -27.48 2.78 26.62
CA PRO A 108 -27.34 2.98 25.18
C PRO A 108 -28.71 3.06 24.50
N SER A 109 -28.86 4.04 23.60
CA SER A 109 -30.08 4.23 22.81
C SER A 109 -30.28 3.08 21.82
N ALA A 110 -31.50 2.92 21.28
CA ALA A 110 -31.77 1.88 20.28
C ALA A 110 -30.93 2.05 18.99
N SER A 111 -30.59 3.30 18.64
CA SER A 111 -29.64 3.67 17.58
C SER A 111 -28.21 3.24 17.90
N ASP A 112 -27.75 3.40 19.14
CA ASP A 112 -26.42 2.93 19.56
C ASP A 112 -26.30 1.41 19.40
N LEU A 113 -27.36 0.68 19.77
CA LEU A 113 -27.44 -0.78 19.62
C LEU A 113 -27.46 -1.23 18.15
N LYS A 114 -28.08 -0.46 17.24
CA LYS A 114 -28.06 -0.74 15.79
C LYS A 114 -26.63 -0.66 15.26
N TYR A 115 -25.90 0.41 15.56
CA TYR A 115 -24.52 0.59 15.06
C TYR A 115 -23.53 -0.37 15.70
N GLU A 116 -23.70 -0.71 16.98
CA GLU A 116 -22.87 -1.69 17.67
C GLU A 116 -22.94 -3.08 17.01
N ARG A 117 -24.15 -3.52 16.64
CA ARG A 117 -24.33 -4.76 15.85
C ARG A 117 -23.70 -4.65 14.46
N LEU A 118 -23.94 -3.55 13.75
CA LEU A 118 -23.39 -3.33 12.40
C LEU A 118 -21.85 -3.33 12.39
N LEU A 119 -21.21 -2.86 13.46
CA LEU A 119 -19.75 -2.75 13.58
C LEU A 119 -19.10 -3.91 14.36
N THR A 120 -19.86 -4.93 14.76
CA THR A 120 -19.29 -6.13 15.40
C THR A 120 -18.38 -6.88 14.42
N PRO A 121 -17.07 -7.06 14.69
CA PRO A 121 -16.17 -7.74 13.75
C PRO A 121 -16.57 -9.18 13.45
N SER A 122 -16.10 -9.71 12.32
CA SER A 122 -16.36 -11.09 11.91
C SER A 122 -15.88 -12.09 12.96
N PRO A 123 -16.70 -13.09 13.34
CA PRO A 123 -16.29 -14.15 14.27
C PRO A 123 -15.25 -15.10 13.66
N LEU A 124 -14.94 -14.95 12.36
CA LEU A 124 -13.97 -15.78 11.65
C LEU A 124 -12.54 -15.20 11.69
N ILE A 125 -12.34 -14.04 12.32
CA ILE A 125 -11.01 -13.48 12.55
C ILE A 125 -10.26 -14.36 13.58
N ASP A 126 -9.12 -14.92 13.17
CA ASP A 126 -8.23 -15.68 14.05
C ASP A 126 -7.16 -14.76 14.63
N TYR A 127 -7.49 -14.01 15.69
CA TYR A 127 -6.57 -13.03 16.29
C TYR A 127 -5.21 -13.61 16.72
N SER A 128 -5.17 -14.88 17.12
CA SER A 128 -3.97 -15.54 17.66
C SER A 128 -3.20 -16.36 16.62
N LEU A 129 -3.60 -16.33 15.34
CA LEU A 129 -3.02 -17.19 14.29
C LEU A 129 -2.98 -18.66 14.69
N THR A 130 -4.02 -19.14 15.38
CA THR A 130 -4.09 -20.49 15.95
C THR A 130 -4.04 -21.55 14.85
N ARG A 131 -4.79 -21.33 13.77
CA ARG A 131 -4.83 -22.25 12.61
C ARG A 131 -3.48 -22.30 11.91
N PHE A 132 -2.89 -21.14 11.65
CA PHE A 132 -1.56 -21.05 11.06
C PHE A 132 -0.51 -21.73 11.92
N THR A 133 -0.46 -21.43 13.22
CA THR A 133 0.54 -22.02 14.13
C THR A 133 0.45 -23.54 14.17
N LYS A 134 -0.77 -24.10 14.16
CA LYS A 134 -0.99 -25.54 14.08
C LYS A 134 -0.44 -26.13 12.79
N ILE A 135 -0.84 -25.59 11.63
CA ILE A 135 -0.42 -26.12 10.32
C ILE A 135 1.08 -25.93 10.10
N PHE A 136 1.65 -24.79 10.54
CA PHE A 136 3.09 -24.55 10.47
C PHE A 136 3.89 -25.53 11.34
N THR A 137 3.37 -25.88 12.52
CA THR A 137 3.98 -26.92 13.35
C THR A 137 3.93 -28.30 12.67
N GLU A 138 2.81 -28.63 12.01
CA GLU A 138 2.67 -29.87 11.22
C GLU A 138 3.62 -29.90 10.01
N PHE A 139 3.78 -28.76 9.34
CA PHE A 139 4.75 -28.58 8.26
C PHE A 139 6.19 -28.82 8.74
N LEU A 140 6.60 -28.22 9.85
CA LEU A 140 7.94 -28.43 10.43
C LEU A 140 8.16 -29.87 10.91
N LYS A 141 7.12 -30.55 11.40
CA LYS A 141 7.20 -31.96 11.80
C LYS A 141 7.33 -32.90 10.60
N SER A 142 6.65 -32.58 9.50
CA SER A 142 6.72 -33.34 8.25
C SER A 142 8.05 -33.15 7.53
N ASN A 143 8.74 -32.03 7.80
CA ASN A 143 10.02 -31.67 7.19
C ASN A 143 11.11 -31.46 8.26
N PRO A 144 11.57 -32.53 8.95
CA PRO A 144 12.49 -32.39 10.08
C PRO A 144 13.87 -31.84 9.71
N HIS A 145 14.29 -31.95 8.44
CA HIS A 145 15.54 -31.39 7.93
C HIS A 145 15.57 -29.84 8.05
N ILE A 146 14.44 -29.17 7.81
CA ILE A 146 14.28 -27.70 7.98
C ILE A 146 14.74 -27.24 9.37
N GLN A 147 14.41 -28.00 10.42
CA GLN A 147 14.82 -27.61 11.77
C GLN A 147 16.34 -27.68 12.00
N LYS A 148 17.07 -28.45 11.21
CA LYS A 148 18.52 -28.61 11.36
C LYS A 148 19.28 -27.69 10.40
N GLU A 149 18.78 -27.54 9.18
CA GLU A 149 19.55 -26.99 8.06
C GLU A 149 19.12 -25.57 7.67
N SER A 150 17.87 -25.16 7.94
CA SER A 150 17.42 -23.85 7.47
C SER A 150 18.16 -22.70 8.18
N PRO A 151 18.55 -21.66 7.43
CA PRO A 151 19.28 -20.53 7.97
C PRO A 151 18.45 -19.77 8.99
N ARG A 152 19.12 -19.19 9.99
CA ARG A 152 18.49 -18.47 11.11
C ARG A 152 19.26 -17.22 11.48
N PHE A 153 18.52 -16.17 11.79
CA PHE A 153 19.09 -15.02 12.45
C PHE A 153 19.45 -15.32 13.91
N ARG A 154 20.54 -14.69 14.39
CA ARG A 154 20.94 -14.79 15.80
C ARG A 154 20.00 -14.00 16.70
N LYS A 155 19.54 -12.82 16.26
CA LYS A 155 18.61 -11.98 16.99
C LYS A 155 17.22 -12.07 16.36
N ASN A 156 16.18 -12.09 17.19
CA ASN A 156 14.81 -12.00 16.69
C ASN A 156 14.55 -10.68 15.94
N SER A 157 15.27 -9.61 16.29
CA SER A 157 15.15 -8.30 15.64
C SER A 157 15.57 -8.25 14.18
N ASP A 158 16.40 -9.21 13.75
CA ASP A 158 16.88 -9.28 12.37
C ASP A 158 15.85 -9.97 11.46
N LYS A 159 14.87 -10.68 12.05
CA LYS A 159 13.73 -11.25 11.33
C LYS A 159 12.86 -10.16 10.76
N THR A 160 12.36 -10.38 9.56
CA THR A 160 11.35 -9.53 8.95
C THR A 160 10.00 -9.79 9.59
N LEU A 161 9.39 -8.75 10.14
CA LEU A 161 8.05 -8.81 10.71
C LEU A 161 7.01 -8.72 9.59
N ILE A 162 6.08 -9.65 9.55
CA ILE A 162 4.91 -9.60 8.66
C ILE A 162 3.70 -9.33 9.54
N VAL A 163 3.09 -8.17 9.35
CA VAL A 163 1.93 -7.71 10.12
C VAL A 163 0.69 -7.80 9.24
N LEU A 164 -0.18 -8.73 9.59
CA LEU A 164 -1.45 -8.96 8.93
C LEU A 164 -2.54 -8.09 9.55
N SER A 165 -3.39 -7.48 8.72
CA SER A 165 -4.58 -6.75 9.17
C SER A 165 -5.84 -7.60 8.95
N PRO A 166 -6.26 -8.44 9.92
CA PRO A 166 -7.39 -9.36 9.71
C PRO A 166 -8.73 -8.62 9.51
N TYR A 167 -8.88 -7.41 10.05
CA TYR A 167 -10.06 -6.58 9.84
C TYR A 167 -10.14 -6.02 8.41
N SER A 168 -9.03 -5.96 7.68
CA SER A 168 -9.01 -5.43 6.30
C SER A 168 -9.95 -6.20 5.37
N ALA A 169 -10.25 -7.47 5.63
CA ALA A 169 -11.21 -8.25 4.85
C ALA A 169 -12.65 -7.74 4.95
N GLU A 170 -12.97 -6.91 5.95
CA GLU A 170 -14.33 -6.41 6.19
C GLU A 170 -14.76 -5.29 5.24
N HIS A 171 -13.82 -4.63 4.56
CA HIS A 171 -14.14 -3.74 3.45
C HIS A 171 -14.59 -4.57 2.25
N ALA A 172 -15.88 -4.58 1.90
CA ALA A 172 -16.37 -5.42 0.81
C ALA A 172 -17.43 -4.70 -0.02
N PHE A 173 -17.52 -5.08 -1.30
CA PHE A 173 -18.50 -4.53 -2.22
C PHE A 173 -19.93 -4.89 -1.79
N GLY A 174 -20.78 -3.87 -1.60
CA GLY A 174 -22.09 -4.02 -0.96
C GLY A 174 -23.31 -4.09 -1.88
N ARG A 175 -23.20 -3.69 -3.15
CA ARG A 175 -24.35 -3.54 -4.05
C ARG A 175 -24.81 -4.90 -4.58
N LYS A 176 -26.04 -5.30 -4.23
CA LYS A 176 -26.58 -6.64 -4.60
C LYS A 176 -27.30 -6.64 -5.95
N TRP A 177 -27.74 -5.48 -6.40
CA TRP A 177 -28.50 -5.29 -7.64
C TRP A 177 -27.62 -5.22 -8.90
N VAL A 178 -26.30 -5.20 -8.76
CA VAL A 178 -25.38 -5.15 -9.90
C VAL A 178 -25.28 -6.51 -10.58
N THR A 179 -25.01 -6.50 -11.88
CA THR A 179 -24.84 -7.73 -12.66
C THR A 179 -23.55 -8.44 -12.29
N LYS A 180 -23.45 -9.74 -12.62
CA LYS A 180 -22.19 -10.49 -12.48
C LYS A 180 -21.05 -9.91 -13.32
N SER A 181 -21.38 -9.35 -14.48
CA SER A 181 -20.42 -8.67 -15.35
C SER A 181 -19.87 -7.42 -14.67
N TYR A 182 -20.71 -6.57 -14.09
CA TYR A 182 -20.25 -5.43 -13.30
C TYR A 182 -19.42 -5.88 -12.08
N LEU A 183 -19.84 -6.93 -11.37
CA LEU A 183 -19.06 -7.45 -10.24
C LEU A 183 -17.65 -7.93 -10.65
N SER A 184 -17.48 -8.39 -11.90
CA SER A 184 -16.17 -8.80 -12.42
C SER A 184 -15.22 -7.63 -12.67
N THR A 185 -15.72 -6.39 -12.72
CA THR A 185 -14.90 -5.17 -12.81
C THR A 185 -14.47 -4.64 -11.45
N ILE A 186 -14.90 -5.27 -10.35
CA ILE A 186 -14.48 -4.89 -8.99
C ILE A 186 -13.18 -5.61 -8.66
N PHE A 187 -12.06 -4.93 -8.93
CA PHE A 187 -10.71 -5.46 -8.74
C PHE A 187 -10.28 -5.48 -7.28
N GLU A 188 -10.59 -4.42 -6.52
CA GLU A 188 -10.30 -4.32 -5.10
C GLU A 188 -11.26 -5.24 -4.33
N ARG A 189 -10.84 -6.48 -4.08
CA ARG A 189 -11.65 -7.53 -3.45
C ARG A 189 -10.99 -8.08 -2.18
N PRO A 190 -11.75 -8.52 -1.16
CA PRO A 190 -11.20 -9.12 0.06
C PRO A 190 -10.25 -10.30 -0.20
N GLN A 191 -10.48 -11.06 -1.28
CA GLN A 191 -9.69 -12.23 -1.64
C GLN A 191 -8.26 -11.88 -2.08
N ARG A 192 -7.94 -10.60 -2.34
CA ARG A 192 -6.56 -10.14 -2.51
C ARG A 192 -5.70 -10.52 -1.30
N LEU A 193 -6.24 -10.39 -0.09
CA LEU A 193 -5.54 -10.80 1.14
C LEU A 193 -5.23 -12.30 1.17
N LEU A 194 -6.09 -13.15 0.59
CA LEU A 194 -5.81 -14.58 0.49
C LEU A 194 -4.61 -14.82 -0.43
N ALA A 195 -4.57 -14.19 -1.61
CA ALA A 195 -3.44 -14.27 -2.52
C ALA A 195 -2.14 -13.75 -1.86
N SER A 196 -2.23 -12.65 -1.10
CA SER A 196 -1.12 -12.16 -0.29
C SER A 196 -0.63 -13.18 0.73
N CYS A 197 -1.54 -13.86 1.44
CA CYS A 197 -1.18 -14.93 2.37
C CYS A 197 -0.55 -16.14 1.67
N ILE A 198 -0.94 -16.46 0.43
CA ILE A 198 -0.26 -17.48 -0.37
C ILE A 198 1.19 -17.05 -0.65
N GLY A 199 1.42 -15.83 -1.13
CA GLY A 199 2.79 -15.33 -1.39
C GLY A 199 3.67 -15.27 -0.12
N ILE A 200 3.09 -14.88 1.01
CA ILE A 200 3.76 -14.92 2.32
C ILE A 200 4.13 -16.35 2.70
N SER A 201 3.22 -17.30 2.46
CA SER A 201 3.47 -18.72 2.76
C SER A 201 4.54 -19.31 1.86
N SER A 202 4.64 -18.88 0.60
CA SER A 202 5.74 -19.25 -0.28
C SER A 202 7.09 -18.83 0.33
N ALA A 203 7.21 -17.57 0.79
CA ALA A 203 8.43 -17.09 1.44
C ALA A 203 8.72 -17.84 2.76
N ILE A 204 7.70 -18.07 3.60
CA ILE A 204 7.84 -18.77 4.88
C ILE A 204 8.23 -20.24 4.67
N THR A 205 7.69 -20.95 3.69
CA THR A 205 8.08 -22.35 3.46
C THR A 205 9.51 -22.48 2.96
N MET A 206 10.01 -21.51 2.18
CA MET A 206 11.40 -21.47 1.73
C MET A 206 12.36 -21.07 2.86
N PHE A 207 12.03 -20.03 3.64
CA PHE A 207 12.86 -19.54 4.74
C PHE A 207 12.08 -19.38 6.06
N PRO A 208 11.72 -20.50 6.73
CA PRO A 208 10.78 -20.50 7.86
C PRO A 208 11.20 -19.67 9.08
N PHE A 209 12.50 -19.41 9.23
CA PHE A 209 13.06 -18.72 10.40
C PHE A 209 13.47 -17.27 10.11
N PHE A 210 13.29 -16.79 8.88
CA PHE A 210 13.58 -15.40 8.51
C PHE A 210 12.44 -14.44 8.85
N TYR A 211 11.23 -14.97 9.01
CA TYR A 211 10.03 -14.17 9.21
C TYR A 211 9.42 -14.38 10.59
N LYS A 212 8.83 -13.32 11.12
CA LYS A 212 7.91 -13.36 12.25
C LYS A 212 6.54 -12.94 11.73
N LEU A 213 5.55 -13.80 11.83
CA LEU A 213 4.17 -13.48 11.46
C LEU A 213 3.37 -13.04 12.68
N THR A 214 2.57 -12.00 12.55
CA THR A 214 1.63 -11.55 13.57
C THR A 214 0.35 -10.98 12.96
N ASN A 215 -0.77 -11.12 13.69
CA ASN A 215 -2.00 -10.40 13.39
C ASN A 215 -2.04 -9.13 14.24
N SER A 216 -2.27 -7.97 13.62
CA SER A 216 -2.61 -6.78 14.39
C SER A 216 -4.03 -6.91 14.92
N THR A 217 -4.16 -6.94 16.25
CA THR A 217 -5.45 -6.90 16.94
C THR A 217 -5.90 -5.46 17.23
N LYS A 218 -5.03 -4.48 16.98
CA LYS A 218 -5.24 -3.06 17.26
C LYS A 218 -6.24 -2.47 16.27
N ARG A 219 -7.15 -1.65 16.78
CA ARG A 219 -8.05 -0.79 16.01
C ARG A 219 -7.65 0.66 16.28
N GLY A 220 -6.95 1.25 15.32
CA GLY A 220 -6.55 2.65 15.36
C GLY A 220 -7.74 3.56 15.07
N SER A 221 -7.77 4.74 15.66
CA SER A 221 -8.87 5.68 15.45
C SER A 221 -8.70 6.42 14.12
N ILE A 222 -9.75 6.43 13.30
CA ILE A 222 -9.83 7.30 12.10
C ILE A 222 -9.75 8.79 12.46
N PHE A 223 -9.99 9.14 13.73
CA PHE A 223 -9.93 10.50 14.26
C PHE A 223 -8.63 10.82 15.00
N SER A 224 -7.63 9.94 14.92
CA SER A 224 -6.35 10.16 15.55
C SER A 224 -5.64 11.42 14.99
N SER A 225 -4.72 11.97 15.78
CA SER A 225 -3.94 13.15 15.40
C SER A 225 -3.20 12.95 14.08
N HIS A 226 -2.47 11.84 13.95
CA HIS A 226 -1.73 11.51 12.74
C HIS A 226 -2.63 11.29 11.50
N VAL A 227 -3.86 10.80 11.64
CA VAL A 227 -4.79 10.73 10.49
C VAL A 227 -5.28 12.13 10.10
N ARG A 228 -5.71 12.95 11.07
CA ARG A 228 -6.23 14.30 10.83
C ARG A 228 -5.17 15.26 10.28
N LYS A 229 -3.90 15.09 10.65
CA LYS A 229 -2.81 15.88 10.07
C LYS A 229 -2.55 15.57 8.61
N ILE A 230 -2.90 14.37 8.13
CA ILE A 230 -2.81 14.02 6.70
C ILE A 230 -4.06 14.46 5.96
N HIS A 231 -5.23 14.20 6.54
CA HIS A 231 -6.50 14.28 5.82
C HIS A 231 -7.40 15.47 6.20
N GLY A 232 -7.02 16.27 7.18
CA GLY A 232 -7.88 17.30 7.75
C GLY A 232 -8.87 16.71 8.75
N LYS A 233 -9.70 17.55 9.35
CA LYS A 233 -10.72 17.11 10.33
C LYS A 233 -12.02 16.72 9.62
N ALA A 234 -12.32 17.34 8.48
CA ALA A 234 -13.54 17.12 7.71
C ALA A 234 -13.57 15.77 6.99
N TRP A 235 -12.51 15.40 6.27
CA TRP A 235 -12.52 14.18 5.45
C TRP A 235 -12.72 12.88 6.26
N PRO A 236 -11.97 12.62 7.36
CA PRO A 236 -12.21 11.43 8.20
C PRO A 236 -13.64 11.35 8.74
N LYS A 237 -14.20 12.50 9.16
CA LYS A 237 -15.59 12.60 9.63
C LYS A 237 -16.56 12.26 8.50
N LYS A 238 -16.38 12.87 7.33
CA LYS A 238 -17.22 12.63 6.17
C LYS A 238 -17.21 11.18 5.71
N LEU A 239 -16.03 10.58 5.65
CA LEU A 239 -15.85 9.18 5.29
C LEU A 239 -16.58 8.25 6.28
N TYR A 240 -16.45 8.50 7.58
CA TYR A 240 -17.14 7.75 8.62
C TYR A 240 -18.67 7.84 8.46
N GLU A 241 -19.21 9.05 8.26
CA GLU A 241 -20.63 9.29 8.01
C GLU A 241 -21.15 8.57 6.76
N LEU A 242 -20.38 8.62 5.65
CA LEU A 242 -20.72 7.91 4.42
C LEU A 242 -20.76 6.40 4.63
N CYS A 243 -19.82 5.84 5.39
CA CYS A 243 -19.83 4.42 5.74
C CYS A 243 -21.08 4.03 6.54
N LEU A 244 -21.51 4.84 7.52
CA LEU A 244 -22.73 4.55 8.27
C LEU A 244 -23.99 4.69 7.41
N ALA A 245 -24.08 5.78 6.64
CA ALA A 245 -25.22 6.04 5.75
C ALA A 245 -25.36 5.01 4.61
N SER A 246 -24.25 4.36 4.23
CA SER A 246 -24.26 3.30 3.22
C SER A 246 -25.20 2.15 3.57
N HIS A 247 -25.45 1.87 4.86
CA HIS A 247 -26.30 0.77 5.27
C HIS A 247 -27.71 0.88 4.69
N GLU A 248 -28.37 2.02 4.91
CA GLU A 248 -29.76 2.24 4.50
C GLU A 248 -29.86 2.38 2.98
N LYS A 249 -28.88 3.05 2.37
CA LYS A 249 -28.81 3.18 0.90
C LYS A 249 -28.71 1.83 0.21
N LEU A 250 -27.78 0.97 0.65
CA LEU A 250 -27.62 -0.37 0.08
C LEU A 250 -28.84 -1.28 0.29
N GLN A 251 -29.64 -1.07 1.36
CA GLN A 251 -30.89 -1.80 1.58
C GLN A 251 -32.01 -1.33 0.66
N ASN A 252 -31.98 -0.06 0.24
CA ASN A 252 -32.94 0.54 -0.68
C ASN A 252 -32.51 0.44 -2.15
N ASP A 253 -31.45 -0.33 -2.45
CA ASP A 253 -30.81 -0.40 -3.77
C ASP A 253 -30.33 0.97 -4.32
N ASP A 254 -30.01 1.90 -3.43
CA ASP A 254 -29.47 3.24 -3.73
C ASP A 254 -27.93 3.26 -3.74
N LEU A 255 -27.34 4.14 -4.54
CA LEU A 255 -25.89 4.34 -4.58
C LEU A 255 -25.37 4.94 -3.26
N GLU A 256 -24.47 4.19 -2.62
CA GLU A 256 -23.97 4.48 -1.28
C GLU A 256 -22.91 5.58 -1.22
N VAL A 257 -22.20 5.78 -2.33
CA VAL A 257 -21.20 6.83 -2.52
C VAL A 257 -21.78 8.02 -3.28
N PRO A 258 -21.13 9.20 -3.28
CA PRO A 258 -21.49 10.31 -4.17
C PRO A 258 -21.53 9.89 -5.65
N GLU A 259 -22.49 10.42 -6.40
CA GLU A 259 -22.72 10.07 -7.82
C GLU A 259 -21.58 10.48 -8.76
N ASP A 260 -20.77 11.45 -8.34
CA ASP A 260 -19.64 11.97 -9.09
C ASP A 260 -18.35 11.17 -8.90
N TRP A 261 -18.33 10.19 -7.98
CA TRP A 261 -17.20 9.29 -7.78
C TRP A 261 -17.23 8.12 -8.76
N ASN A 262 -16.07 7.53 -9.03
CA ASN A 262 -16.02 6.28 -9.77
C ASN A 262 -16.58 5.15 -8.87
N THR A 263 -17.80 4.72 -9.18
CA THR A 263 -18.52 3.71 -8.40
C THR A 263 -17.92 2.30 -8.58
N GLY A 264 -17.12 2.06 -9.62
CA GLY A 264 -16.36 0.81 -9.78
C GLY A 264 -15.18 0.74 -8.81
N ASP A 265 -14.59 1.89 -8.49
CA ASP A 265 -13.37 1.97 -7.68
C ASP A 265 -13.68 2.25 -6.21
N ILE A 266 -14.63 3.15 -5.94
CA ILE A 266 -14.99 3.55 -4.60
C ILE A 266 -16.37 2.98 -4.26
N TYR A 267 -16.39 2.16 -3.21
CA TYR A 267 -17.60 1.58 -2.63
C TYR A 267 -17.47 1.55 -1.12
N LEU A 268 -18.58 1.63 -0.40
CA LEU A 268 -18.56 1.70 1.06
C LEU A 268 -19.59 0.75 1.67
N THR A 269 -19.29 0.26 2.87
CA THR A 269 -20.26 -0.39 3.76
C THR A 269 -19.96 0.12 5.18
N PRO A 270 -20.85 -0.10 6.16
CA PRO A 270 -20.51 0.20 7.56
C PRO A 270 -19.24 -0.53 8.02
N LYS A 271 -19.02 -1.76 7.52
CA LYS A 271 -17.84 -2.59 7.80
C LYS A 271 -16.53 -2.01 7.25
N THR A 272 -16.59 -1.07 6.30
CA THR A 272 -15.42 -0.30 5.88
C THR A 272 -14.77 0.43 7.06
N ILE A 273 -15.55 0.85 8.09
CA ILE A 273 -15.02 1.46 9.31
C ILE A 273 -14.09 0.48 10.05
N ASN A 274 -14.53 -0.76 10.27
CA ASN A 274 -13.71 -1.77 10.94
C ASN A 274 -12.42 -2.05 10.16
N ALA A 275 -12.50 -2.10 8.83
CA ALA A 275 -11.34 -2.27 7.98
C ALA A 275 -10.36 -1.10 8.13
N ILE A 276 -10.82 0.15 7.99
CA ILE A 276 -9.98 1.36 8.14
C ILE A 276 -9.32 1.42 9.52
N GLU A 277 -10.08 1.19 10.60
CA GLU A 277 -9.53 1.18 11.95
C GLU A 277 -8.48 0.07 12.12
N GLY A 278 -8.73 -1.10 11.54
CA GLY A 278 -7.76 -2.19 11.50
C GLY A 278 -6.50 -1.82 10.70
N VAL A 279 -6.63 -1.14 9.57
CA VAL A 279 -5.50 -0.63 8.77
C VAL A 279 -4.67 0.33 9.59
N ILE A 280 -5.27 1.35 10.20
CA ILE A 280 -4.57 2.33 11.05
C ILE A 280 -3.88 1.61 12.22
N GLY A 281 -4.58 0.70 12.90
CA GLY A 281 -4.00 -0.07 14.00
C GLY A 281 -2.82 -0.95 13.56
N THR A 282 -2.86 -1.49 12.34
CA THR A 282 -1.79 -2.29 11.75
C THR A 282 -0.57 -1.42 11.41
N ILE A 283 -0.80 -0.24 10.82
CA ILE A 283 0.24 0.78 10.57
C ILE A 283 0.94 1.14 11.88
N GLU A 284 0.18 1.49 12.92
CA GLU A 284 0.72 1.84 14.24
C GLU A 284 1.52 0.67 14.84
N THR A 285 1.01 -0.57 14.73
CA THR A 285 1.70 -1.78 15.22
C THR A 285 3.05 -1.97 14.52
N ALA A 286 3.10 -1.80 13.20
CA ALA A 286 4.32 -1.94 12.42
C ALA A 286 5.35 -0.87 12.81
N VAL A 287 4.94 0.40 12.88
CA VAL A 287 5.84 1.50 13.29
C VAL A 287 6.31 1.31 14.74
N ASP A 288 5.44 0.90 15.65
CA ASP A 288 5.80 0.60 17.04
C ASP A 288 6.87 -0.50 17.13
N SER A 289 6.76 -1.54 16.31
CA SER A 289 7.74 -2.63 16.27
C SER A 289 9.15 -2.17 15.87
N LEU A 290 9.26 -1.05 15.13
CA LEU A 290 10.54 -0.51 14.67
C LEU A 290 11.28 0.30 15.72
N TYR A 291 10.56 0.97 16.62
CA TYR A 291 11.13 2.00 17.50
C TYR A 291 10.91 1.76 19.00
N MET A 292 9.92 0.96 19.41
CA MET A 292 9.77 0.63 20.82
C MET A 292 10.92 -0.27 21.25
N ASP A 293 11.63 0.13 22.32
CA ASP A 293 12.69 -0.68 22.93
C ASP A 293 12.06 -1.86 23.69
N ARG A 294 11.76 -2.92 22.95
CA ARG A 294 11.24 -4.19 23.44
C ARG A 294 12.13 -5.32 22.93
N HIS A 295 12.11 -6.45 23.64
CA HIS A 295 12.75 -7.70 23.20
C HIS A 295 12.28 -8.22 21.83
N ASP A 296 11.19 -7.66 21.29
CA ASP A 296 10.56 -8.02 20.01
C ASP A 296 10.56 -6.83 19.03
N SER A 297 11.58 -5.97 19.10
CA SER A 297 11.80 -4.91 18.12
C SER A 297 12.31 -5.48 16.80
N HIS A 298 11.88 -4.93 15.67
CA HIS A 298 12.24 -5.37 14.32
C HIS A 298 12.78 -4.20 13.50
N ASN A 299 13.61 -4.47 12.50
CA ASN A 299 14.06 -3.44 11.56
C ASN A 299 13.25 -3.46 10.26
N LEU A 300 12.80 -4.62 9.82
CA LEU A 300 12.05 -4.78 8.57
C LEU A 300 10.60 -5.18 8.90
N ALA A 301 9.64 -4.46 8.35
CA ALA A 301 8.22 -4.79 8.46
C ALA A 301 7.52 -4.78 7.10
N PHE A 302 6.72 -5.81 6.80
CA PHE A 302 5.77 -5.83 5.69
C PHE A 302 4.34 -5.82 6.23
N VAL A 303 3.55 -4.85 5.79
CA VAL A 303 2.22 -4.54 6.30
C VAL A 303 1.18 -4.93 5.26
N VAL A 304 0.39 -5.95 5.59
CA VAL A 304 -0.60 -6.57 4.69
C VAL A 304 -1.98 -6.02 5.04
N ILE A 305 -2.39 -4.99 4.29
CA ILE A 305 -3.57 -4.17 4.55
C ILE A 305 -4.41 -3.98 3.29
N ARG A 306 -5.70 -3.67 3.48
CA ARG A 306 -6.59 -3.09 2.45
C ARG A 306 -7.75 -2.33 3.11
N PRO A 307 -8.31 -1.27 2.48
CA PRO A 307 -8.00 -0.75 1.14
C PRO A 307 -6.60 -0.14 1.00
N PRO A 308 -6.07 -0.01 -0.23
CA PRO A 308 -4.80 0.69 -0.50
C PRO A 308 -4.91 2.19 -0.15
N GLY A 309 -3.80 2.92 -0.28
CA GLY A 309 -3.73 4.32 0.15
C GLY A 309 -3.05 5.31 -0.77
N HIS A 310 -2.16 4.89 -1.68
CA HIS A 310 -1.27 5.84 -2.36
C HIS A 310 -1.96 6.88 -3.29
N HIS A 311 -3.18 6.61 -3.77
CA HIS A 311 -4.02 7.54 -4.54
C HIS A 311 -4.92 8.45 -3.68
N SER A 312 -5.03 8.18 -2.38
CA SER A 312 -5.83 9.04 -1.51
C SER A 312 -5.11 10.35 -1.30
N HIS A 313 -5.73 11.43 -1.75
CA HIS A 313 -5.32 12.79 -1.42
C HIS A 313 -5.74 13.14 0.02
N ALA A 314 -5.49 14.37 0.46
CA ALA A 314 -5.90 14.83 1.79
C ALA A 314 -7.42 14.71 1.97
N CYS A 315 -8.22 15.17 1.02
CA CYS A 315 -9.69 15.20 1.15
C CYS A 315 -10.48 14.46 0.05
N LEU A 316 -9.81 13.77 -0.88
CA LEU A 316 -10.43 13.07 -2.00
C LEU A 316 -10.00 11.59 -2.07
N PRO A 317 -10.95 10.63 -2.03
CA PRO A 317 -10.66 9.23 -2.31
C PRO A 317 -10.55 9.00 -3.83
N SER A 318 -9.68 8.10 -4.24
CA SER A 318 -9.35 7.86 -5.65
C SER A 318 -8.64 6.51 -5.79
N GLY A 319 -8.76 5.83 -6.94
CA GLY A 319 -7.99 4.60 -7.23
C GLY A 319 -8.09 3.54 -6.13
N PHE A 320 -9.31 3.22 -5.68
CA PHE A 320 -9.61 2.33 -4.55
C PHE A 320 -9.14 2.80 -3.16
N CYS A 321 -8.43 3.92 -3.07
CA CYS A 321 -7.84 4.43 -1.84
C CYS A 321 -8.79 5.37 -1.11
N LEU A 322 -8.92 5.19 0.22
CA LEU A 322 -9.78 6.01 1.09
C LEU A 322 -9.01 6.93 2.03
N LEU A 323 -7.83 6.48 2.46
CA LEU A 323 -6.88 7.20 3.30
C LEU A 323 -5.46 6.86 2.84
N ASN A 324 -4.50 7.76 3.03
CA ASN A 324 -3.12 7.55 2.61
C ASN A 324 -2.31 6.83 3.69
N ASN A 325 -2.24 5.50 3.58
CA ASN A 325 -1.63 4.61 4.57
C ASN A 325 -0.17 4.95 4.88
N VAL A 326 0.65 5.18 3.85
CA VAL A 326 2.07 5.50 4.01
C VAL A 326 2.25 6.83 4.72
N GLN A 327 1.52 7.87 4.31
CA GLN A 327 1.61 9.19 4.93
C GLN A 327 1.12 9.20 6.39
N ILE A 328 0.08 8.43 6.70
CA ILE A 328 -0.41 8.18 8.07
C ILE A 328 0.69 7.51 8.91
N GLY A 329 1.37 6.49 8.37
CA GLY A 329 2.48 5.82 9.05
C GLY A 329 3.66 6.74 9.33
N ILE A 330 4.01 7.61 8.38
CA ILE A 330 5.06 8.62 8.54
C ILE A 330 4.71 9.61 9.65
N GLU A 331 3.47 10.12 9.66
CA GLU A 331 3.04 11.07 10.68
C GLU A 331 2.98 10.42 12.07
N TYR A 332 2.49 9.18 12.17
CA TYR A 332 2.53 8.45 13.45
C TYR A 332 3.97 8.23 13.94
N ALA A 333 4.90 7.89 13.04
CA ALA A 333 6.31 7.73 13.38
C ALA A 333 6.95 9.06 13.86
N PHE A 334 6.55 10.19 13.28
CA PHE A 334 6.97 11.51 13.73
C PHE A 334 6.39 11.85 15.10
N GLU A 335 5.07 11.78 15.27
CA GLU A 335 4.40 12.14 16.53
C GLU A 335 4.88 11.30 17.71
N ARG A 336 5.10 10.00 17.48
CA ARG A 336 5.42 9.06 18.55
C ARG A 336 6.91 8.89 18.79
N TYR A 337 7.71 8.91 17.73
CA TYR A 337 9.13 8.56 17.78
C TYR A 337 10.06 9.67 17.30
N GLY A 338 9.54 10.81 16.85
CA GLY A 338 10.34 11.94 16.38
C GLY A 338 11.10 11.65 15.08
N VAL A 339 10.55 10.79 14.20
CA VAL A 339 11.08 10.61 12.84
C VAL A 339 11.06 11.95 12.10
N THR A 340 12.22 12.43 11.66
CA THR A 340 12.34 13.74 11.01
C THR A 340 12.30 13.67 9.50
N HIS A 341 12.74 12.56 8.90
CA HIS A 341 12.81 12.42 7.45
C HIS A 341 12.24 11.08 7.02
N CYS A 342 11.53 11.05 5.90
CA CYS A 342 11.10 9.79 5.29
C CYS A 342 11.29 9.78 3.77
N ALA A 343 11.83 8.69 3.23
CA ALA A 343 11.80 8.41 1.80
C ALA A 343 10.70 7.38 1.51
N ILE A 344 9.74 7.75 0.67
CA ILE A 344 8.72 6.85 0.10
C ILE A 344 9.25 6.35 -1.24
N LEU A 345 9.35 5.03 -1.37
CA LEU A 345 9.69 4.34 -2.60
C LEU A 345 8.43 3.66 -3.13
N ASP A 346 7.86 4.21 -4.20
CA ASP A 346 6.59 3.75 -4.76
C ASP A 346 6.85 2.92 -6.02
N ILE A 347 6.47 1.64 -5.97
CA ILE A 347 6.67 0.66 -7.05
C ILE A 347 5.35 0.07 -7.56
N ASP A 348 4.22 0.66 -7.16
CA ASP A 348 2.93 0.37 -7.77
C ASP A 348 2.97 0.77 -9.26
N LEU A 349 2.25 0.04 -10.12
CA LEU A 349 2.18 0.36 -11.55
C LEU A 349 1.63 1.77 -11.79
N HIS A 350 0.75 2.22 -10.91
CA HIS A 350 0.06 3.49 -10.99
C HIS A 350 0.83 4.57 -10.26
N HIS A 351 0.81 5.79 -10.80
CA HIS A 351 1.40 6.93 -10.09
C HIS A 351 0.59 7.23 -8.83
N GLY A 352 1.23 7.16 -7.66
CA GLY A 352 0.65 7.53 -6.36
C GLY A 352 0.46 9.05 -6.22
N ASP A 353 -0.42 9.62 -7.04
CA ASP A 353 -0.78 11.03 -7.11
C ASP A 353 -1.19 11.62 -5.76
N GLY A 354 -1.99 10.90 -4.97
CA GLY A 354 -2.35 11.32 -3.60
C GLY A 354 -1.15 11.46 -2.66
N SER A 355 -0.21 10.50 -2.73
CA SER A 355 1.02 10.52 -1.91
C SER A 355 1.94 11.67 -2.29
N GLN A 356 2.06 11.95 -3.59
CA GLN A 356 2.80 13.09 -4.11
C GLN A 356 2.14 14.42 -3.71
N ASP A 357 0.83 14.51 -3.81
CA ASP A 357 0.06 15.72 -3.45
C ASP A 357 0.23 16.08 -1.97
N ILE A 358 0.20 15.09 -1.08
CA ILE A 358 0.49 15.29 0.35
C ILE A 358 1.94 15.76 0.59
N CYS A 359 2.90 15.37 -0.26
CA CYS A 359 4.26 15.91 -0.19
C CYS A 359 4.32 17.41 -0.53
N TRP A 360 3.47 17.91 -1.43
CA TRP A 360 3.34 19.35 -1.67
C TRP A 360 2.82 20.09 -0.44
N GLU A 361 1.81 19.54 0.26
CA GLU A 361 1.34 20.12 1.51
C GLU A 361 2.43 20.16 2.59
N ARG A 362 3.20 19.07 2.74
CA ARG A 362 4.30 18.99 3.71
C ARG A 362 5.42 19.99 3.41
N ALA A 363 5.65 20.30 2.14
CA ALA A 363 6.56 21.36 1.69
C ALA A 363 6.00 22.78 1.88
N GLY A 364 4.78 22.91 2.42
CA GLY A 364 4.15 24.17 2.75
C GLY A 364 3.30 24.78 1.63
N PHE A 365 3.09 24.06 0.52
CA PHE A 365 2.21 24.49 -0.57
C PHE A 365 0.77 24.02 -0.34
N ALA A 366 -0.16 24.48 -1.19
CA ALA A 366 -1.48 23.88 -1.34
C ALA A 366 -1.37 22.61 -2.18
N GLY A 367 -1.96 21.51 -1.70
CA GLY A 367 -2.18 20.34 -2.55
C GLY A 367 -3.33 20.59 -3.52
N ASP A 368 -3.34 19.85 -4.63
CA ASP A 368 -4.38 19.85 -5.65
C ASP A 368 -5.75 19.50 -5.04
N TYR A 369 -5.77 18.53 -4.11
CA TYR A 369 -6.94 18.17 -3.31
C TYR A 369 -6.61 18.23 -1.82
N GLY A 370 -6.12 19.41 -1.44
CA GLY A 370 -5.69 19.69 -0.08
C GLY A 370 -6.81 19.89 0.94
N LYS A 371 -6.43 20.06 2.20
CA LYS A 371 -7.36 20.33 3.31
C LYS A 371 -8.04 21.70 3.16
N ASP A 372 -9.26 21.83 3.71
CA ASP A 372 -9.90 23.14 3.87
C ASP A 372 -9.03 24.07 4.74
N GLU A 373 -9.07 25.39 4.48
CA GLU A 373 -8.29 26.39 5.24
C GLU A 373 -8.60 26.34 6.75
N ASP A 374 -9.85 26.04 7.12
CA ASP A 374 -10.30 25.89 8.52
C ASP A 374 -9.85 24.56 9.16
N ASP A 375 -9.41 23.60 8.32
CA ASP A 375 -8.86 22.30 8.72
C ASP A 375 -7.33 22.30 8.83
N GLU A 376 -6.70 23.44 8.58
CA GLU A 376 -5.26 23.59 8.70
C GLU A 376 -4.79 23.39 10.16
N ILE A 377 -3.60 22.78 10.29
CA ILE A 377 -3.06 22.31 11.56
C ILE A 377 -2.78 23.51 12.48
N ASP A 378 -3.32 23.46 13.70
CA ASP A 378 -3.05 24.45 14.76
C ASP A 378 -1.53 24.69 14.90
N GLY A 379 -1.10 25.95 14.68
CA GLY A 379 0.28 26.38 14.86
C GLY A 379 1.15 26.44 13.59
N GLN A 380 0.63 26.10 12.41
CA GLN A 380 1.27 26.48 11.14
C GLN A 380 0.83 27.91 10.79
N GLY A 381 1.80 28.80 10.56
CA GLY A 381 1.52 30.17 10.12
C GLY A 381 0.77 30.17 8.77
N PRO A 382 0.07 31.27 8.43
CA PRO A 382 -0.63 31.37 7.17
C PRO A 382 0.34 31.22 6.00
N ARG A 383 -0.16 30.73 4.86
CA ARG A 383 0.58 30.81 3.59
C ARG A 383 0.78 32.29 3.22
N ASP A 384 1.92 32.58 2.61
CA ASP A 384 2.22 33.89 2.05
C ASP A 384 1.41 34.18 0.78
N ASP A 385 1.59 35.37 0.21
CA ASP A 385 0.89 35.81 -1.01
C ASP A 385 1.16 34.90 -2.24
N TYR A 386 2.17 34.02 -2.16
CA TYR A 386 2.53 33.05 -3.19
C TYR A 386 2.04 31.64 -2.87
N GLY A 387 1.29 31.45 -1.78
CA GLY A 387 0.74 30.17 -1.36
C GLY A 387 1.75 29.24 -0.69
N LYS A 388 2.88 29.76 -0.19
CA LYS A 388 3.88 28.96 0.56
C LYS A 388 3.88 29.33 2.05
N ARG A 389 4.01 28.32 2.90
CA ARG A 389 4.36 28.49 4.32
C ARG A 389 5.63 27.71 4.67
N PHE A 390 6.10 27.86 5.91
CA PHE A 390 7.22 27.07 6.41
C PHE A 390 6.88 25.58 6.42
N ALA A 391 7.68 24.80 5.72
CA ALA A 391 7.57 23.35 5.70
C ALA A 391 8.01 22.77 7.05
N THR A 392 7.13 21.97 7.67
CA THR A 392 7.37 21.36 8.98
C THR A 392 7.92 19.94 8.87
N TYR A 393 8.37 19.39 9.99
CA TYR A 393 8.67 17.97 10.09
C TYR A 393 7.39 17.13 10.18
N PRO A 394 7.41 15.87 9.70
CA PRO A 394 8.52 15.22 9.00
C PRO A 394 8.67 15.71 7.55
N LYS A 395 9.92 15.82 7.09
CA LYS A 395 10.24 16.10 5.68
C LYS A 395 10.16 14.80 4.90
N VAL A 396 9.47 14.79 3.76
CA VAL A 396 9.20 13.57 3.00
C VAL A 396 9.70 13.72 1.58
N GLY A 397 10.46 12.74 1.11
CA GLY A 397 10.76 12.55 -0.30
C GLY A 397 9.90 11.44 -0.89
N TYR A 398 9.36 11.65 -2.09
CA TYR A 398 8.52 10.72 -2.84
C TYR A 398 9.23 10.34 -4.14
N PHE A 399 9.54 9.07 -4.30
CA PHE A 399 10.28 8.56 -5.45
C PHE A 399 9.51 7.38 -6.04
N SER A 400 8.97 7.55 -7.25
CA SER A 400 8.03 6.60 -7.86
C SER A 400 8.53 6.06 -9.19
N LEU A 401 8.32 4.76 -9.39
CA LEU A 401 8.47 4.07 -10.66
C LEU A 401 7.11 3.55 -11.11
N HIS A 402 6.56 4.07 -12.21
CA HIS A 402 5.21 3.74 -12.66
C HIS A 402 5.09 3.77 -14.19
N ASP A 403 4.00 3.23 -14.73
CA ASP A 403 3.62 3.44 -16.13
C ASP A 403 2.97 4.82 -16.29
N ILE A 404 3.61 5.73 -17.04
CA ILE A 404 3.07 7.08 -17.29
C ILE A 404 1.78 7.07 -18.10
N LYS A 405 1.42 5.94 -18.70
CA LYS A 405 0.15 5.80 -19.41
C LYS A 405 -0.93 5.19 -18.53
N SER A 406 -0.62 4.63 -17.36
CA SER A 406 -1.63 4.03 -16.47
C SER A 406 -2.41 5.11 -15.69
N TYR A 407 -3.39 4.72 -14.89
CA TYR A 407 -4.10 5.67 -14.00
C TYR A 407 -3.10 6.44 -13.11
N PRO A 408 -3.28 7.77 -12.89
CA PRO A 408 -4.39 8.63 -13.30
C PRO A 408 -4.21 9.28 -14.69
N THR A 409 -3.18 8.93 -15.45
CA THR A 409 -2.82 9.54 -16.74
C THR A 409 -3.31 8.73 -17.95
N GLU A 410 -4.09 7.67 -17.73
CA GLU A 410 -4.65 6.84 -18.79
C GLU A 410 -5.68 7.55 -19.66
N LEU A 411 -5.90 7.02 -20.88
CA LEU A 411 -6.85 7.59 -21.81
C LEU A 411 -8.26 7.68 -21.19
N GLY A 412 -8.79 8.90 -21.11
CA GLY A 412 -10.07 9.19 -20.44
C GLY A 412 -9.91 9.95 -19.12
N TYR A 413 -8.81 9.73 -18.41
CA TYR A 413 -8.42 10.46 -17.20
C TYR A 413 -7.26 11.43 -17.45
N ALA A 414 -6.47 11.22 -18.51
CA ALA A 414 -5.34 12.04 -18.92
C ALA A 414 -5.71 13.53 -19.03
N THR A 415 -5.01 14.36 -18.28
CA THR A 415 -5.05 15.81 -18.38
C THR A 415 -3.64 16.36 -18.51
N LYS A 416 -3.52 17.63 -18.93
CA LYS A 416 -2.21 18.31 -18.90
C LYS A 416 -1.59 18.29 -17.50
N GLU A 417 -2.41 18.33 -16.45
CA GLU A 417 -1.93 18.47 -15.08
C GLU A 417 -1.45 17.15 -14.50
N ASN A 418 -2.26 16.08 -14.57
CA ASN A 418 -1.81 14.79 -14.04
C ASN A 418 -0.60 14.22 -14.79
N ILE A 419 -0.47 14.46 -16.11
CA ILE A 419 0.73 14.05 -16.86
C ILE A 419 1.97 14.78 -16.35
N LYS A 420 1.88 16.09 -16.07
CA LYS A 420 2.99 16.84 -15.47
C LYS A 420 3.29 16.35 -14.07
N ASN A 421 2.26 16.12 -13.25
CA ASN A 421 2.41 15.64 -11.89
C ASN A 421 3.13 14.29 -11.89
N ALA A 422 2.67 13.32 -12.68
CA ALA A 422 3.31 12.01 -12.86
C ALA A 422 4.70 12.09 -13.52
N SER A 423 5.08 13.22 -14.12
CA SER A 423 6.41 13.44 -14.71
C SER A 423 7.31 14.37 -13.88
N THR A 424 6.87 14.78 -12.68
CA THR A 424 7.58 15.78 -11.87
C THR A 424 8.89 15.23 -11.30
N CYS A 425 9.96 16.01 -11.44
CA CYS A 425 11.30 15.72 -10.91
C CYS A 425 11.89 17.00 -10.28
N ILE A 426 11.74 17.15 -8.95
CA ILE A 426 12.11 18.34 -8.17
C ILE A 426 12.79 17.89 -6.86
N MET A 427 13.92 18.50 -6.51
CA MET A 427 14.68 18.21 -5.28
C MET A 427 15.14 19.52 -4.62
N ASP A 428 14.24 20.50 -4.54
CA ASP A 428 14.49 21.85 -4.02
C ASP A 428 13.19 22.44 -3.45
N HIS A 429 13.26 23.61 -2.79
CA HIS A 429 12.12 24.33 -2.22
C HIS A 429 11.32 23.52 -1.19
N ASP A 430 11.99 22.67 -0.41
CA ASP A 430 11.42 21.69 0.53
C ASP A 430 10.70 20.50 -0.12
N LEU A 431 10.69 20.43 -1.46
CA LEU A 431 10.13 19.32 -2.23
C LEU A 431 11.23 18.34 -2.65
N ASN A 432 10.94 17.05 -2.55
CA ASN A 432 11.83 15.97 -2.98
C ASN A 432 11.00 14.91 -3.70
N ILE A 433 10.57 15.23 -4.91
CA ILE A 433 9.70 14.39 -5.75
C ILE A 433 10.50 13.94 -6.97
N TRP A 434 10.56 12.64 -7.25
CA TRP A 434 11.19 12.14 -8.46
C TRP A 434 10.43 10.98 -9.06
N ASN A 435 9.87 11.21 -10.24
CA ASN A 435 9.11 10.21 -10.98
C ASN A 435 9.95 9.63 -12.13
N VAL A 436 9.94 8.30 -12.24
CA VAL A 436 10.57 7.54 -13.32
C VAL A 436 9.51 6.70 -14.00
N HIS A 437 9.55 6.66 -15.33
CA HIS A 437 8.56 5.93 -16.11
C HIS A 437 9.10 4.58 -16.55
N LEU A 438 8.29 3.53 -16.37
CA LEU A 438 8.56 2.21 -16.89
C LEU A 438 8.64 2.21 -18.42
N GLN A 439 9.44 1.31 -18.95
CA GLN A 439 9.67 1.12 -20.37
C GLN A 439 9.33 -0.29 -20.80
N GLU A 440 8.97 -0.43 -22.07
CA GLU A 440 8.83 -1.72 -22.74
C GLU A 440 10.17 -2.45 -22.74
N TRP A 441 10.10 -3.77 -22.67
CA TRP A 441 11.24 -4.68 -22.71
C TRP A 441 10.83 -5.97 -23.41
N SER A 442 11.75 -6.58 -24.15
CA SER A 442 11.53 -7.84 -24.88
C SER A 442 12.19 -9.03 -24.20
N THR A 443 13.24 -8.80 -23.42
CA THR A 443 13.97 -9.82 -22.66
C THR A 443 14.24 -9.33 -21.24
N GLU A 444 14.36 -10.26 -20.28
CA GLU A 444 14.66 -9.91 -18.89
C GLU A 444 16.03 -9.19 -18.76
N GLU A 445 16.99 -9.50 -19.64
CA GLU A 445 18.26 -8.77 -19.75
C GLU A 445 18.06 -7.29 -20.11
N GLU A 446 17.17 -7.00 -21.07
CA GLU A 446 16.81 -5.62 -21.42
C GLU A 446 16.12 -4.91 -20.24
N PHE A 447 15.23 -5.60 -19.53
CA PHE A 447 14.59 -5.06 -18.33
C PHE A 447 15.64 -4.65 -17.28
N TYR A 448 16.61 -5.52 -16.99
CA TYR A 448 17.65 -5.22 -16.01
C TYR A 448 18.65 -4.17 -16.47
N LYS A 449 18.85 -4.02 -17.78
CA LYS A 449 19.53 -2.85 -18.33
C LYS A 449 18.76 -1.58 -17.95
N HIS A 450 17.46 -1.50 -18.22
CA HIS A 450 16.61 -0.36 -17.81
C HIS A 450 16.66 -0.14 -16.30
N TYR A 451 16.67 -1.21 -15.50
CA TYR A 451 16.81 -1.12 -14.05
C TYR A 451 18.10 -0.39 -13.66
N GLN A 452 19.24 -0.84 -14.17
CA GLN A 452 20.55 -0.28 -13.87
C GLN A 452 20.74 1.17 -14.35
N ILE A 453 20.16 1.54 -15.50
CA ILE A 453 20.37 2.88 -16.08
C ILE A 453 19.28 3.90 -15.70
N LYS A 454 18.06 3.46 -15.44
CA LYS A 454 16.88 4.32 -15.29
C LYS A 454 16.18 4.09 -13.96
N TYR A 455 15.75 2.87 -13.66
CA TYR A 455 14.87 2.64 -12.51
C TYR A 455 15.60 2.82 -11.18
N VAL A 456 16.90 2.48 -11.10
CA VAL A 456 17.75 2.74 -9.94
C VAL A 456 17.79 4.22 -9.54
N ASN A 457 17.42 5.14 -10.43
CA ASN A 457 17.40 6.57 -10.10
C ASN A 457 16.46 6.91 -8.94
N ILE A 458 15.36 6.18 -8.71
CA ILE A 458 14.52 6.45 -7.53
C ILE A 458 15.29 6.17 -6.23
N LEU A 459 16.13 5.13 -6.21
CA LEU A 459 17.01 4.81 -5.08
C LEU A 459 18.14 5.84 -4.94
N ASN A 460 18.75 6.25 -6.05
CA ASN A 460 19.81 7.26 -6.06
C ASN A 460 19.30 8.62 -5.52
N ARG A 461 18.08 9.01 -5.89
CA ARG A 461 17.46 10.26 -5.44
C ARG A 461 17.02 10.18 -3.98
N ALA A 462 16.50 9.03 -3.53
CA ALA A 462 16.27 8.78 -2.11
C ALA A 462 17.56 8.86 -1.28
N ASN A 463 18.65 8.25 -1.77
CA ASN A 463 19.98 8.35 -1.16
C ASN A 463 20.49 9.80 -1.10
N GLN A 464 20.29 10.58 -2.17
CA GLN A 464 20.65 12.00 -2.21
C GLN A 464 19.87 12.80 -1.16
N PHE A 465 18.56 12.62 -1.08
CA PHE A 465 17.69 13.27 -0.09
C PHE A 465 18.15 12.99 1.35
N LEU A 466 18.35 11.72 1.70
CA LEU A 466 18.74 11.32 3.06
C LEU A 466 20.16 11.78 3.41
N ASN A 467 21.10 11.71 2.47
CA ASN A 467 22.46 12.24 2.67
C ASN A 467 22.45 13.76 2.87
N HIS A 468 21.65 14.49 2.10
CA HIS A 468 21.55 15.94 2.24
C HIS A 468 20.99 16.30 3.62
N ALA A 469 19.91 15.65 4.04
CA ALA A 469 19.31 15.83 5.36
C ALA A 469 20.30 15.55 6.51
N LYS A 470 21.09 14.47 6.40
CA LYS A 470 22.14 14.15 7.38
C LYS A 470 23.22 15.23 7.45
N LYS A 471 23.75 15.66 6.29
CA LYS A 471 24.76 16.73 6.22
C LYS A 471 24.24 18.05 6.76
N GLN A 472 22.98 18.39 6.48
CA GLN A 472 22.34 19.58 7.00
C GLN A 472 22.24 19.53 8.53
N TYR A 473 21.75 18.43 9.09
CA TYR A 473 21.70 18.23 10.54
C TYR A 473 23.09 18.35 11.19
N ASP A 474 24.11 17.70 10.62
CA ASP A 474 25.46 17.75 11.16
C ASP A 474 25.98 19.19 11.20
N LYS A 475 25.73 19.98 10.15
CA LYS A 475 26.08 21.40 10.10
C LYS A 475 25.33 22.22 11.16
N GLU A 476 24.01 22.09 11.24
CA GLU A 476 23.17 22.82 12.21
C GLU A 476 23.56 22.45 13.66
N TYR A 477 23.90 21.19 13.90
CA TYR A 477 24.33 20.73 15.22
C TYR A 477 25.69 21.32 15.61
N GLN A 478 26.65 21.43 14.68
CA GLN A 478 27.90 22.13 14.94
C GLN A 478 27.67 23.61 15.26
N GLU A 479 26.80 24.29 14.52
CA GLU A 479 26.42 25.68 14.80
C GLU A 479 25.77 25.83 16.19
N TYR A 480 24.91 24.89 16.58
CA TYR A 480 24.33 24.83 17.92
C TYR A 480 25.41 24.71 19.01
N LEU A 481 26.40 23.82 18.84
CA LEU A 481 27.50 23.65 19.81
C LEU A 481 28.31 24.94 20.00
N VAL A 482 28.61 25.65 18.90
CA VAL A 482 29.31 26.95 18.94
C VAL A 482 28.49 27.99 19.70
N ASN A 483 27.20 28.09 19.39
CA ASN A 483 26.29 29.03 20.05
C ASN A 483 26.09 28.69 21.54
N LEU A 484 26.03 27.39 21.88
CA LEU A 484 25.91 26.94 23.26
C LEU A 484 27.15 27.28 24.08
N ALA A 485 28.35 27.11 23.51
CA ALA A 485 29.60 27.52 24.15
C ALA A 485 29.64 29.03 24.41
N LYS A 486 29.18 29.85 23.43
CA LYS A 486 29.05 31.30 23.59
C LYS A 486 28.07 31.67 24.71
N TYR A 487 26.92 31.02 24.76
CA TYR A 487 25.93 31.21 25.83
C TYR A 487 26.49 30.82 27.21
N ASN A 488 27.17 29.68 27.33
CA ASN A 488 27.79 29.25 28.58
C ASN A 488 28.85 30.25 29.07
N LYS A 489 29.65 30.82 28.15
CA LYS A 489 30.61 31.88 28.49
C LYS A 489 29.91 33.16 28.95
N TYR A 490 28.76 33.50 28.36
CA TYR A 490 27.92 34.62 28.81
C TYR A 490 27.37 34.42 30.22
N VAL A 491 26.85 33.23 30.53
CA VAL A 491 26.36 32.90 31.89
C VAL A 491 27.46 33.05 32.93
N LEU A 492 28.71 32.66 32.60
CA LEU A 492 29.85 32.78 33.50
C LEU A 492 30.39 34.22 33.63
N LYS A 493 30.36 35.01 32.55
CA LYS A 493 30.91 36.38 32.51
C LYS A 493 29.96 37.34 31.78
N PRO A 494 28.82 37.72 32.38
CA PRO A 494 27.81 38.54 31.70
C PRO A 494 28.32 39.93 31.30
N HIS A 495 29.21 40.51 32.13
CA HIS A 495 29.81 41.84 31.92
C HIS A 495 30.66 41.96 30.64
N LEU A 496 31.06 40.84 30.02
CA LEU A 496 31.81 40.85 28.75
C LEU A 496 30.90 40.96 27.51
N TYR A 497 29.58 41.02 27.70
CA TYR A 497 28.62 41.04 26.61
C TYR A 497 27.72 42.28 26.73
N ASN A 498 27.64 43.03 25.63
CA ASN A 498 26.86 44.27 25.58
C ASN A 498 25.34 44.02 25.47
N GLN A 499 24.93 42.78 25.23
CA GLN A 499 23.53 42.38 25.09
C GLN A 499 23.30 41.00 25.73
N PRO A 500 22.11 40.77 26.31
CA PRO A 500 21.75 39.47 26.85
C PRO A 500 21.64 38.42 25.73
N LEU A 501 22.27 37.27 25.92
CA LEU A 501 22.20 36.14 24.99
C LEU A 501 21.11 35.15 25.44
N SER A 502 20.31 34.66 24.49
CA SER A 502 19.37 33.58 24.71
C SER A 502 20.05 32.22 24.65
N LYS A 503 19.58 31.25 25.44
CA LYS A 503 20.04 29.86 25.34
C LYS A 503 19.62 29.28 23.99
N PRO A 504 20.54 28.78 23.15
CA PRO A 504 20.18 28.16 21.89
C PRO A 504 19.47 26.82 22.13
N ALA A 505 18.57 26.44 21.21
CA ALA A 505 17.93 25.13 21.18
C ALA A 505 18.67 24.21 20.19
N PRO A 506 18.83 22.91 20.49
CA PRO A 506 19.41 21.97 19.54
C PRO A 506 18.48 21.77 18.32
N PRO A 507 19.03 21.53 17.11
CA PRO A 507 18.22 21.15 15.96
C PRO A 507 17.57 19.77 16.20
N PRO A 508 16.42 19.48 15.57
CA PRO A 508 15.81 18.16 15.63
C PRO A 508 16.78 17.07 15.14
N PRO A 509 16.91 15.94 15.85
CA PRO A 509 17.86 14.90 15.49
C PRO A 509 17.55 14.32 14.10
N PHE A 510 18.59 14.02 13.33
CA PHE A 510 18.43 13.23 12.10
C PHE A 510 17.97 11.82 12.45
N LYS A 511 16.69 11.53 12.20
CA LYS A 511 16.05 10.25 12.48
C LYS A 511 15.21 9.86 11.26
N PRO A 512 15.84 9.24 10.24
CA PRO A 512 15.17 8.91 9.00
C PRO A 512 14.41 7.58 9.06
N LEU A 513 13.46 7.41 8.14
CA LEU A 513 12.72 6.18 7.85
C LEU A 513 12.66 5.96 6.33
N ILE A 514 12.67 4.72 5.88
CA ILE A 514 12.34 4.37 4.49
C ILE A 514 11.02 3.60 4.50
N THR A 515 10.14 3.95 3.57
CA THR A 515 8.88 3.22 3.35
C THR A 515 8.80 2.77 1.90
N ILE A 516 8.12 1.66 1.67
CA ILE A 516 7.83 1.15 0.32
C ILE A 516 6.31 1.15 0.15
N SER A 517 5.81 1.84 -0.87
CA SER A 517 4.44 1.63 -1.37
C SER A 517 4.50 0.44 -2.32
N ALA A 518 4.22 -0.76 -1.79
CA ALA A 518 4.44 -2.03 -2.46
C ALA A 518 3.15 -2.48 -3.17
N GLY A 519 2.91 -1.90 -4.34
CA GLY A 519 1.96 -2.42 -5.32
C GLY A 519 2.57 -3.57 -6.12
N PHE A 520 1.74 -4.54 -6.50
CA PHE A 520 2.16 -5.70 -7.29
C PHE A 520 1.47 -5.78 -8.65
N ASP A 521 0.69 -4.76 -9.01
CA ASP A 521 -0.02 -4.66 -10.30
C ASP A 521 0.90 -4.35 -11.48
N ALA A 522 2.17 -4.02 -11.25
CA ALA A 522 3.18 -3.99 -12.30
C ALA A 522 3.66 -5.40 -12.69
N SER A 523 3.28 -6.46 -11.97
CA SER A 523 3.76 -7.83 -12.22
C SER A 523 3.36 -8.33 -13.62
N GLU A 524 4.25 -9.05 -14.29
CA GLU A 524 3.97 -9.79 -15.53
C GLU A 524 2.76 -10.76 -15.45
N TYR A 525 2.32 -11.12 -14.24
CA TYR A 525 1.16 -11.99 -14.01
C TYR A 525 -0.12 -11.22 -13.64
N GLU A 526 -0.16 -9.90 -13.79
CA GLU A 526 -1.37 -9.09 -13.55
C GLU A 526 -2.40 -9.25 -14.69
N ASN A 527 -3.64 -8.85 -14.42
CA ASN A 527 -4.70 -8.81 -15.41
C ASN A 527 -4.44 -7.70 -16.45
N PRO A 528 -4.64 -7.97 -17.75
CA PRO A 528 -4.47 -6.97 -18.80
C PRO A 528 -5.30 -5.69 -18.61
N GLN A 529 -6.45 -5.77 -17.93
CA GLN A 529 -7.31 -4.61 -17.65
C GLN A 529 -6.65 -3.58 -16.71
N MET A 530 -5.72 -4.02 -15.86
CA MET A 530 -4.91 -3.16 -15.00
C MET A 530 -3.61 -2.71 -15.69
N GLN A 531 -3.15 -3.47 -16.69
CA GLN A 531 -1.96 -3.18 -17.50
C GLN A 531 -2.33 -2.87 -18.95
N ARG A 532 -3.19 -1.87 -19.17
CA ARG A 532 -3.77 -1.59 -20.50
C ARG A 532 -2.75 -1.26 -21.59
N HIS A 533 -1.54 -0.84 -21.20
CA HIS A 533 -0.44 -0.51 -22.11
C HIS A 533 0.59 -1.63 -22.27
N GLY A 534 0.37 -2.80 -21.65
CA GLY A 534 1.29 -3.94 -21.72
C GLY A 534 2.64 -3.72 -21.04
N ILE A 535 2.77 -2.67 -20.22
CA ILE A 535 3.96 -2.40 -19.42
C ILE A 535 3.89 -3.20 -18.13
N ASN A 536 4.95 -3.94 -17.83
CA ASN A 536 5.07 -4.75 -16.63
C ASN A 536 6.53 -4.92 -16.20
N VAL A 537 6.74 -5.60 -15.08
CA VAL A 537 8.04 -5.97 -14.53
C VAL A 537 8.09 -7.49 -14.32
N PRO A 538 9.25 -8.14 -14.54
CA PRO A 538 9.43 -9.55 -14.24
C PRO A 538 9.28 -9.79 -12.73
N THR A 539 8.85 -10.98 -12.32
CA THR A 539 8.67 -11.32 -10.90
C THR A 539 9.95 -11.12 -10.08
N SER A 540 11.13 -11.38 -10.67
CA SER A 540 12.45 -11.21 -10.04
C SER A 540 12.75 -9.76 -9.63
N PHE A 541 12.12 -8.75 -10.27
CA PHE A 541 12.30 -7.33 -9.96
C PHE A 541 12.01 -7.03 -8.49
N TYR A 542 10.93 -7.58 -7.94
CA TYR A 542 10.51 -7.25 -6.56
C TYR A 542 11.57 -7.68 -5.54
N ALA A 543 12.23 -8.84 -5.73
CA ALA A 543 13.34 -9.28 -4.89
C ALA A 543 14.56 -8.36 -5.02
N THR A 544 14.97 -8.06 -6.26
CA THR A 544 16.14 -7.22 -6.56
C THR A 544 15.97 -5.81 -6.01
N PHE A 545 14.85 -5.16 -6.33
CA PHE A 545 14.54 -3.81 -5.85
C PHE A 545 14.53 -3.75 -4.34
N THR A 546 13.82 -4.68 -3.69
CA THR A 546 13.67 -4.66 -2.24
C THR A 546 15.00 -4.93 -1.53
N LYS A 547 15.88 -5.78 -2.09
CA LYS A 547 17.25 -5.97 -1.59
C LYS A 547 18.04 -4.66 -1.63
N ASP A 548 17.94 -3.90 -2.71
CA ASP A 548 18.63 -2.62 -2.83
C ASP A 548 18.07 -1.57 -1.87
N VAL A 549 16.76 -1.60 -1.59
CA VAL A 549 16.17 -0.80 -0.51
C VAL A 549 16.72 -1.19 0.86
N VAL A 550 16.87 -2.48 1.16
CA VAL A 550 17.49 -2.97 2.41
C VAL A 550 18.93 -2.45 2.54
N LYS A 551 19.71 -2.45 1.46
CA LYS A 551 21.06 -1.86 1.45
C LYS A 551 21.01 -0.35 1.76
N LEU A 552 20.10 0.39 1.13
CA LEU A 552 19.91 1.82 1.39
C LEU A 552 19.51 2.09 2.85
N ALA A 553 18.65 1.27 3.43
CA ALA A 553 18.23 1.37 4.83
C ALA A 553 19.37 1.08 5.81
N LYS A 554 20.25 0.12 5.52
CA LYS A 554 21.45 -0.14 6.33
C LYS A 554 22.34 1.11 6.44
N ILE A 555 22.41 1.95 5.40
CA ILE A 555 23.19 3.19 5.37
C ILE A 555 22.55 4.30 6.19
N HIS A 556 21.23 4.51 6.05
CA HIS A 556 20.58 5.73 6.55
C HIS A 556 19.74 5.54 7.80
N THR A 557 19.01 4.43 7.90
CA THR A 557 17.92 4.25 8.88
C THR A 557 18.23 3.19 9.93
N ASN A 558 19.48 2.73 10.02
CA ASN A 558 19.90 1.56 10.80
C ASN A 558 19.09 0.30 10.41
N GLY A 559 18.81 0.15 9.11
CA GLY A 559 18.07 -0.98 8.54
C GLY A 559 16.55 -0.88 8.66
N LYS A 560 16.00 0.26 9.12
CA LYS A 560 14.54 0.40 9.33
C LYS A 560 13.78 0.65 8.04
N ILE A 561 12.86 -0.26 7.72
CA ILE A 561 11.93 -0.20 6.58
C ILE A 561 10.52 -0.61 7.02
N VAL A 562 9.51 0.12 6.55
CA VAL A 562 8.11 -0.35 6.55
C VAL A 562 7.59 -0.40 5.11
N SER A 563 7.23 -1.59 4.64
CA SER A 563 6.62 -1.80 3.33
C SER A 563 5.12 -2.00 3.49
N PHE A 564 4.30 -1.27 2.73
CA PHE A 564 2.84 -1.30 2.79
C PHE A 564 2.27 -1.88 1.50
N LEU A 565 1.38 -2.85 1.61
CA LEU A 565 0.65 -3.39 0.45
C LEU A 565 -0.25 -2.30 -0.17
N GLU A 566 -0.10 -2.06 -1.48
CA GLU A 566 -0.93 -1.14 -2.28
C GLU A 566 -1.78 -1.91 -3.31
N GLY A 567 -1.51 -1.75 -4.62
CA GLY A 567 -2.16 -2.44 -5.73
C GLY A 567 -1.73 -3.90 -5.94
N GLY A 568 -2.19 -4.48 -7.05
CA GLY A 568 -2.08 -5.91 -7.36
C GLY A 568 -3.44 -6.60 -7.18
N TYR A 569 -4.02 -7.09 -8.27
CA TYR A 569 -5.43 -7.48 -8.37
C TYR A 569 -5.63 -8.87 -8.98
N SER A 570 -4.63 -9.40 -9.67
CA SER A 570 -4.59 -10.81 -10.02
C SER A 570 -4.07 -11.64 -8.85
N ASP A 571 -4.59 -12.86 -8.74
CA ASP A 571 -4.11 -13.81 -7.73
C ASP A 571 -2.62 -14.17 -7.97
N GLY A 572 -2.18 -14.16 -9.24
CA GLY A 572 -0.81 -14.47 -9.65
C GLY A 572 0.17 -13.37 -9.24
N ALA A 573 -0.14 -12.14 -9.60
CA ALA A 573 0.65 -10.94 -9.28
C ALA A 573 0.92 -10.82 -7.76
N LEU A 574 -0.13 -10.98 -6.95
CA LEU A 574 0.02 -10.93 -5.49
C LEU A 574 0.80 -12.13 -4.94
N SER A 575 0.51 -13.36 -5.41
CA SER A 575 1.14 -14.56 -4.87
C SER A 575 2.63 -14.63 -5.20
N THR A 576 3.04 -14.26 -6.41
CA THR A 576 4.46 -14.30 -6.84
C THR A 576 5.20 -13.03 -6.48
N GLY A 577 4.56 -11.87 -6.63
CA GLY A 577 5.15 -10.56 -6.31
C GLY A 577 5.49 -10.42 -4.83
N ILE A 578 4.56 -10.78 -3.92
CA ILE A 578 4.81 -10.73 -2.47
C ILE A 578 5.87 -11.76 -2.06
N PHE A 579 5.84 -12.95 -2.68
CA PHE A 579 6.88 -13.95 -2.45
C PHE A 579 8.26 -13.37 -2.80
N SER A 580 8.41 -12.80 -3.99
CA SER A 580 9.64 -12.14 -4.45
C SER A 580 10.06 -10.96 -3.59
N HIS A 581 9.13 -10.06 -3.25
CA HIS A 581 9.38 -8.94 -2.35
C HIS A 581 9.91 -9.39 -0.99
N LEU A 582 9.34 -10.43 -0.39
CA LEU A 582 9.78 -10.94 0.90
C LEU A 582 11.16 -11.59 0.83
N ILE A 583 11.52 -12.27 -0.26
CA ILE A 583 12.89 -12.77 -0.45
C ILE A 583 13.90 -11.62 -0.42
N GLY A 584 13.58 -10.48 -1.06
CA GLY A 584 14.40 -9.27 -1.00
C GLY A 584 14.35 -8.54 0.34
N LEU A 585 13.22 -8.59 1.06
CA LEU A 585 13.02 -7.93 2.35
C LEU A 585 13.58 -8.76 3.50
N THR A 586 14.87 -9.08 3.47
CA THR A 586 15.56 -9.83 4.54
C THR A 586 16.94 -9.24 4.85
N ASN A 587 17.42 -9.45 6.08
CA ASN A 587 18.77 -9.06 6.48
C ASN A 587 19.81 -10.17 6.17
N ASN A 588 19.66 -10.91 5.07
CA ASN A 588 20.39 -12.16 4.79
C ASN A 588 21.86 -12.12 5.27
N PRO A 589 22.26 -12.98 6.22
CA PRO A 589 23.57 -12.91 6.87
C PRO A 589 24.74 -13.29 5.95
N ASN A 590 24.48 -13.90 4.79
CA ASN A 590 25.49 -14.31 3.82
C ASN A 590 25.83 -13.25 2.76
N ASP A 591 25.32 -12.01 2.90
CA ASP A 591 25.53 -10.88 1.96
C ASP A 591 27.01 -10.42 1.79
N SER A 592 28.00 -11.20 2.24
CA SER A 592 29.43 -10.90 2.07
C SER A 592 29.92 -11.38 0.70
N HIS A 593 29.76 -10.50 -0.29
CA HIS A 593 30.32 -10.56 -1.65
C HIS A 593 29.85 -11.72 -2.55
N ASP A 594 29.25 -11.36 -3.70
CA ASP A 594 29.06 -12.22 -4.89
C ASP A 594 28.17 -13.47 -4.76
N ASP A 595 27.06 -13.45 -4.01
CA ASP A 595 26.04 -14.49 -4.16
C ASP A 595 25.26 -14.32 -5.49
N GLU A 596 25.52 -15.21 -6.44
CA GLU A 596 24.71 -15.45 -7.64
C GLU A 596 23.24 -15.70 -7.23
N LEU A 597 22.37 -14.75 -7.62
CA LEU A 597 20.91 -14.81 -7.60
C LEU A 597 20.25 -14.97 -6.22
N LEU A 598 19.97 -13.84 -5.56
CA LEU A 598 19.04 -13.74 -4.42
C LEU A 598 17.70 -14.45 -4.69
N TRP A 599 17.23 -14.40 -5.93
CA TRP A 599 15.98 -14.96 -6.40
C TRP A 599 16.24 -16.07 -7.40
N ASN A 600 15.72 -17.27 -7.13
CA ASN A 600 15.77 -18.36 -8.09
C ASN A 600 14.71 -18.16 -9.19
N PRO A 601 15.09 -18.07 -10.48
CA PRO A 601 14.13 -17.86 -11.57
C PRO A 601 13.01 -18.91 -11.62
N THR A 602 13.28 -20.16 -11.20
CA THR A 602 12.28 -21.23 -11.19
C THR A 602 11.13 -20.96 -10.21
N TRP A 603 11.36 -20.19 -9.14
CA TRP A 603 10.35 -19.80 -8.16
C TRP A 603 9.31 -18.83 -8.74
N GLY A 604 9.71 -18.04 -9.74
CA GLY A 604 8.84 -17.13 -10.47
C GLY A 604 8.23 -17.73 -11.73
N SER A 605 8.45 -19.01 -12.01
CA SER A 605 7.99 -19.65 -13.25
C SER A 605 6.47 -19.72 -13.36
N GLU A 606 5.98 -19.76 -14.61
CA GLU A 606 4.55 -19.86 -14.89
C GLU A 606 3.91 -21.12 -14.27
N GLN A 607 4.66 -22.23 -14.20
CA GLN A 607 4.21 -23.47 -13.57
C GLN A 607 3.96 -23.29 -12.06
N VAL A 608 4.91 -22.65 -11.36
CA VAL A 608 4.77 -22.35 -9.93
C VAL A 608 3.57 -21.41 -9.72
N MET A 609 3.49 -20.33 -10.49
CA MET A 609 2.38 -19.37 -10.42
C MET A 609 1.02 -20.07 -10.60
N LYS A 610 0.88 -20.92 -11.62
CA LYS A 610 -0.36 -21.69 -11.88
C LYS A 610 -0.75 -22.57 -10.70
N GLU A 611 0.21 -23.23 -10.04
CA GLU A 611 -0.09 -24.06 -8.87
C GLU A 611 -0.50 -23.22 -7.65
N LEU A 612 0.17 -22.11 -7.38
CA LEU A 612 -0.15 -21.21 -6.26
C LEU A 612 -1.55 -20.57 -6.41
N VAL A 613 -1.90 -20.11 -7.62
CA VAL A 613 -3.18 -19.46 -7.91
C VAL A 613 -4.38 -20.40 -7.71
N LYS A 614 -4.20 -21.72 -7.85
CA LYS A 614 -5.26 -22.69 -7.50
C LYS A 614 -5.69 -22.55 -6.05
N GLY A 615 -4.77 -22.24 -5.14
CA GLY A 615 -5.04 -22.05 -3.71
C GLY A 615 -5.89 -20.84 -3.37
N CYS A 616 -5.93 -19.84 -4.27
CA CYS A 616 -6.78 -18.66 -4.14
C CYS A 616 -8.26 -18.96 -4.46
N LYS A 617 -8.55 -20.10 -5.08
CA LYS A 617 -9.94 -20.50 -5.37
C LYS A 617 -10.61 -21.03 -4.10
N LYS A 618 -11.85 -20.57 -3.86
CA LYS A 618 -12.65 -20.99 -2.69
C LYS A 618 -12.79 -22.51 -2.61
N THR A 619 -13.00 -23.15 -3.76
CA THR A 619 -13.25 -24.59 -3.93
C THR A 619 -12.00 -25.47 -3.86
N TRP A 620 -10.81 -24.88 -3.70
CA TRP A 620 -9.58 -25.65 -3.63
C TRP A 620 -9.59 -26.65 -2.47
N VAL A 621 -9.09 -27.86 -2.74
CA VAL A 621 -8.90 -28.93 -1.76
C VAL A 621 -7.47 -29.44 -1.84
N PRO A 622 -6.87 -29.85 -0.71
CA PRO A 622 -5.51 -30.39 -0.71
C PRO A 622 -5.34 -31.58 -1.65
N TYR A 623 -4.19 -31.63 -2.33
CA TYR A 623 -3.82 -32.77 -3.15
C TYR A 623 -3.68 -34.01 -2.28
N LYS A 624 -4.35 -35.11 -2.70
CA LYS A 624 -4.25 -36.41 -2.01
C LYS A 624 -2.93 -37.13 -2.31
N LYS A 625 -2.40 -36.96 -3.53
CA LYS A 625 -1.16 -37.59 -4.02
C LYS A 625 -0.44 -36.65 -4.98
N PRO A 626 0.14 -35.53 -4.51
CA PRO A 626 0.96 -34.66 -5.36
C PRO A 626 2.13 -35.47 -5.95
N GLN A 627 2.49 -35.22 -7.22
CA GLN A 627 3.43 -36.06 -7.99
C GLN A 627 4.74 -35.34 -8.32
N THR A 628 4.72 -34.01 -8.42
CA THR A 628 5.90 -33.19 -8.74
C THR A 628 6.30 -32.35 -7.53
N ASP A 629 7.57 -31.97 -7.45
CA ASP A 629 8.09 -31.11 -6.38
C ASP A 629 7.29 -29.81 -6.24
N VAL A 630 6.95 -29.17 -7.36
CA VAL A 630 6.09 -27.97 -7.39
C VAL A 630 4.72 -28.25 -6.77
N THR A 631 4.07 -29.37 -7.12
CA THR A 631 2.73 -29.70 -6.57
C THR A 631 2.79 -30.10 -5.09
N ILE A 632 3.87 -30.72 -4.64
CA ILE A 632 4.10 -31.08 -3.24
C ILE A 632 4.26 -29.79 -2.43
N TRP A 633 5.16 -28.91 -2.85
CA TRP A 633 5.42 -27.64 -2.19
C TRP A 633 4.20 -26.73 -2.20
N ALA A 634 3.55 -26.54 -3.35
CA ALA A 634 2.35 -25.72 -3.47
C ALA A 634 1.22 -26.22 -2.54
N ASN A 635 1.08 -27.54 -2.34
CA ASN A 635 0.08 -28.07 -1.41
C ASN A 635 0.30 -27.57 0.03
N GLU A 636 1.55 -27.52 0.48
CA GLU A 636 1.91 -27.04 1.83
C GLU A 636 1.77 -25.52 1.94
N VAL A 637 2.25 -24.78 0.93
CA VAL A 637 2.09 -23.32 0.82
C VAL A 637 0.63 -22.93 0.92
N ILE A 638 -0.24 -23.59 0.15
CA ILE A 638 -1.67 -23.24 0.09
C ILE A 638 -2.37 -23.54 1.43
N LYS A 639 -2.06 -24.66 2.08
CA LYS A 639 -2.59 -24.97 3.41
C LYS A 639 -2.21 -23.89 4.43
N LEU A 640 -0.94 -23.46 4.42
CA LEU A 640 -0.44 -22.41 5.29
C LEU A 640 -1.13 -21.06 5.00
N GLY A 641 -1.17 -20.63 3.74
CA GLY A 641 -1.70 -19.31 3.40
C GLY A 641 -3.19 -19.18 3.71
N ARG A 642 -3.98 -20.22 3.41
CA ARG A 642 -5.42 -20.25 3.76
C ARG A 642 -5.69 -20.25 5.27
N SER A 643 -4.70 -20.55 6.10
CA SER A 643 -4.84 -20.57 7.55
C SER A 643 -4.53 -19.25 8.24
N MET A 644 -3.93 -18.29 7.53
CA MET A 644 -3.53 -16.99 8.08
C MET A 644 -4.74 -16.04 8.25
N MET A 645 -5.60 -15.94 7.24
CA MET A 645 -6.82 -15.09 7.26
C MET A 645 -8.03 -15.88 6.75
N PRO A 646 -8.68 -16.70 7.59
CA PRO A 646 -9.82 -17.52 7.13
C PRO A 646 -11.01 -16.71 6.59
N ASN A 647 -11.19 -15.50 7.09
CA ASN A 647 -12.26 -14.58 6.67
C ASN A 647 -12.06 -14.01 5.25
N SER A 648 -10.83 -14.02 4.69
CA SER A 648 -10.59 -13.56 3.31
C SER A 648 -10.97 -14.60 2.24
N ILE A 649 -11.29 -15.84 2.63
CA ILE A 649 -11.73 -16.92 1.72
C ILE A 649 -13.23 -16.78 1.35
N LEU A 650 -13.98 -16.04 2.16
CA LEU A 650 -15.43 -15.92 2.02
C LEU A 650 -15.80 -15.11 0.77
N PRO A 651 -16.94 -15.38 0.11
CA PRO A 651 -17.45 -14.53 -0.95
C PRO A 651 -17.75 -13.12 -0.41
N SER A 652 -17.56 -12.08 -1.22
CA SER A 652 -17.79 -10.68 -0.82
C SER A 652 -19.21 -10.44 -0.27
N GLY A 653 -20.22 -11.10 -0.85
CA GLY A 653 -21.59 -11.03 -0.35
C GLY A 653 -21.77 -11.56 1.07
N TYR A 654 -20.98 -12.56 1.50
CA TYR A 654 -21.05 -13.14 2.85
C TYR A 654 -20.44 -12.22 3.92
N ILE A 655 -19.53 -11.32 3.53
CA ILE A 655 -18.82 -10.44 4.46
C ILE A 655 -19.74 -9.35 5.00
N TYR A 656 -20.66 -8.84 4.17
CA TYR A 656 -21.64 -7.83 4.59
C TYR A 656 -22.98 -8.44 5.04
N GLN A 657 -23.40 -9.58 4.48
CA GLN A 657 -24.73 -10.17 4.72
C GLN A 657 -24.79 -11.11 5.95
N TYR A 658 -24.11 -10.81 7.05
CA TYR A 658 -24.37 -11.58 8.28
C TYR A 658 -25.80 -11.24 8.76
N GLU A 659 -26.75 -12.10 8.36
CA GLU A 659 -28.15 -12.07 8.78
C GLU A 659 -28.23 -12.19 10.30
N GLU A 660 -29.21 -11.49 10.89
CA GLU A 660 -29.57 -11.70 12.29
C GLU A 660 -29.72 -13.21 12.55
N PRO A 661 -29.13 -13.76 13.63
CA PRO A 661 -29.49 -15.10 14.04
C PRO A 661 -31.01 -15.11 14.18
N SER A 662 -31.69 -15.94 13.39
CA SER A 662 -33.11 -16.23 13.62
C SER A 662 -33.29 -16.51 15.11
N ASP A 663 -34.37 -16.03 15.74
CA ASP A 663 -34.73 -16.23 17.16
C ASP A 663 -34.83 -17.71 17.63
N LYS A 664 -34.32 -18.66 16.85
CA LYS A 664 -34.08 -20.03 17.27
C LYS A 664 -32.82 -20.07 18.13
N PRO A 665 -32.91 -20.53 19.40
CA PRO A 665 -31.75 -20.64 20.26
C PRO A 665 -30.77 -21.64 19.65
N VAL A 666 -29.65 -21.12 19.12
CA VAL A 666 -28.49 -21.93 18.79
C VAL A 666 -27.86 -22.34 20.12
N LYS A 667 -27.85 -23.63 20.42
CA LYS A 667 -27.03 -24.17 21.51
C LYS A 667 -25.56 -24.03 21.12
N SER A 668 -24.93 -22.91 21.46
CA SER A 668 -23.47 -22.78 21.43
C SER A 668 -22.92 -22.88 22.85
N GLU A 669 -22.33 -24.03 23.16
CA GLU A 669 -21.52 -24.25 24.37
C GLU A 669 -20.15 -23.58 24.23
N TYR A 670 -20.08 -22.24 24.17
CA TYR A 670 -18.84 -21.50 24.45
C TYR A 670 -19.22 -20.12 25.02
N VAL A 671 -19.15 -20.02 26.35
CA VAL A 671 -19.28 -18.76 27.07
C VAL A 671 -17.91 -18.08 27.06
N TYR A 672 -17.78 -16.95 26.38
CA TYR A 672 -16.71 -15.98 26.61
C TYR A 672 -17.32 -14.79 27.37
N GLU A 673 -17.01 -14.70 28.65
CA GLU A 673 -17.25 -13.51 29.46
C GLU A 673 -16.08 -12.53 29.22
N ASP A 674 -16.32 -11.50 28.42
CA ASP A 674 -15.65 -10.20 28.55
C ASP A 674 -16.56 -9.14 27.90
N PRO A 675 -16.84 -8.01 28.58
CA PRO A 675 -17.69 -6.97 28.02
C PRO A 675 -16.98 -6.27 26.85
N VAL A 676 -17.58 -6.36 25.65
CA VAL A 676 -17.19 -5.55 24.49
C VAL A 676 -17.23 -4.07 24.90
N PRO A 677 -16.14 -3.30 24.76
CA PRO A 677 -16.18 -1.89 25.10
C PRO A 677 -17.13 -1.16 24.16
N VAL A 678 -18.07 -0.41 24.73
CA VAL A 678 -18.93 0.53 23.98
C VAL A 678 -18.06 1.34 23.04
N ASN A 679 -18.36 1.34 21.74
CA ASN A 679 -17.57 2.05 20.73
C ASN A 679 -17.55 3.55 21.07
N LYS A 680 -16.44 4.00 21.67
CA LYS A 680 -16.26 5.36 22.20
C LYS A 680 -16.45 6.43 21.10
N MET A 681 -16.30 6.06 19.83
CA MET A 681 -16.35 6.96 18.67
C MET A 681 -17.78 7.23 18.18
N VAL A 682 -18.72 6.30 18.36
CA VAL A 682 -20.14 6.52 18.07
C VAL A 682 -20.68 7.67 18.93
N LYS A 683 -20.21 7.77 20.18
CA LYS A 683 -20.54 8.84 21.11
C LYS A 683 -19.96 10.21 20.75
N GLU A 684 -18.94 10.28 19.89
CA GLU A 684 -18.33 11.55 19.46
C GLU A 684 -19.10 12.20 18.29
N ILE A 685 -20.03 11.47 17.64
CA ILE A 685 -20.74 11.92 16.42
C ILE A 685 -22.27 11.89 16.59
N LEU A 686 -22.81 11.08 17.50
CA LEU A 686 -24.25 11.03 17.78
C LEU A 686 -24.64 12.00 18.89
N ASP A 687 -25.77 12.69 18.72
CA ASP A 687 -26.44 13.41 19.82
C ASP A 687 -27.08 12.44 20.83
N SER A 688 -27.64 12.98 21.93
CA SER A 688 -28.31 12.18 22.97
C SER A 688 -29.52 11.38 22.47
N ASP A 689 -30.03 11.71 21.28
CA ASP A 689 -31.17 11.07 20.63
C ASP A 689 -30.72 10.10 19.51
N GLY A 690 -29.41 9.90 19.32
CA GLY A 690 -28.86 8.95 18.36
C GLY A 690 -28.83 9.43 16.91
N ASN A 691 -29.01 10.73 16.67
CA ASN A 691 -28.87 11.33 15.34
C ASN A 691 -27.43 11.79 15.11
N VAL A 692 -26.94 11.66 13.88
CA VAL A 692 -25.66 12.26 13.46
C VAL A 692 -25.74 13.77 13.67
N LEU A 693 -24.78 14.34 14.42
CA LEU A 693 -24.65 15.78 14.65
C LEU A 693 -24.58 16.52 13.31
N LYS A 694 -25.70 17.13 12.90
CA LYS A 694 -25.80 17.94 11.69
C LYS A 694 -25.08 19.27 11.89
N ASP A 695 -23.81 19.33 11.52
CA ASP A 695 -23.25 20.57 11.01
C ASP A 695 -23.20 20.47 9.48
N VAL A 696 -24.07 21.24 8.86
CA VAL A 696 -24.14 21.42 7.41
C VAL A 696 -22.90 22.23 7.01
N SER A 697 -21.83 21.57 6.58
CA SER A 697 -20.84 22.21 5.72
C SER A 697 -20.96 21.65 4.30
N TYR A 698 -21.05 22.58 3.36
CA TYR A 698 -21.24 22.37 1.94
C TYR A 698 -20.10 21.49 1.37
N SER A 699 -20.38 20.81 0.26
CA SER A 699 -19.36 20.22 -0.62
C SER A 699 -18.15 21.17 -0.76
N PRO A 700 -16.89 20.67 -0.78
CA PRO A 700 -15.70 21.51 -0.87
C PRO A 700 -15.56 22.27 -2.20
N LEU A 701 -16.54 22.17 -3.11
CA LEU A 701 -16.67 23.08 -4.24
C LEU A 701 -17.28 24.41 -3.76
N LYS A 702 -16.45 25.31 -3.24
CA LYS A 702 -16.81 26.75 -3.16
C LYS A 702 -17.18 27.21 -4.57
N ASN A 703 -18.45 27.54 -4.77
CA ASN A 703 -18.86 28.32 -5.94
C ASN A 703 -18.34 29.75 -5.74
N ASP A 704 -17.09 30.00 -6.14
CA ASP A 704 -16.61 31.36 -6.35
C ASP A 704 -17.31 31.91 -7.62
N PRO A 705 -18.14 32.97 -7.52
CA PRO A 705 -18.80 33.57 -8.67
C PRO A 705 -17.82 34.22 -9.67
N GLU A 706 -16.55 34.45 -9.28
CA GLU A 706 -15.55 35.13 -10.11
C GLU A 706 -14.35 34.26 -10.53
N ASP A 707 -14.25 33.00 -10.08
CA ASP A 707 -13.14 32.14 -10.50
C ASP A 707 -13.32 31.60 -11.94
N LYS A 708 -12.67 32.27 -12.89
CA LYS A 708 -12.59 31.84 -14.30
C LYS A 708 -11.49 30.79 -14.54
N ARG A 709 -10.96 30.11 -13.53
CA ARG A 709 -9.97 29.03 -13.70
C ARG A 709 -10.64 27.66 -13.66
N ARG A 710 -10.69 27.07 -14.85
CA ARG A 710 -10.91 25.64 -15.19
C ARG A 710 -11.33 24.71 -14.03
N ILE A 711 -12.64 24.59 -13.83
CA ILE A 711 -13.24 23.39 -13.25
C ILE A 711 -13.12 22.26 -14.28
N VAL A 712 -12.40 21.23 -13.88
CA VAL A 712 -12.17 20.03 -14.67
C VAL A 712 -13.46 19.25 -14.78
N ARG A 713 -13.98 19.16 -16.01
CA ARG A 713 -15.14 18.30 -16.36
C ARG A 713 -14.67 16.86 -16.51
N HIS A 714 -14.27 16.23 -15.41
CA HIS A 714 -14.24 14.77 -15.34
C HIS A 714 -15.69 14.25 -15.23
N THR A 715 -15.95 13.04 -15.72
CA THR A 715 -17.25 12.36 -15.90
C THR A 715 -18.25 12.95 -16.91
N ARG A 716 -18.45 14.27 -17.04
CA ARG A 716 -19.51 14.80 -17.96
C ARG A 716 -19.15 14.75 -19.45
N ALA A 717 -17.86 14.75 -19.82
CA ALA A 717 -17.43 14.72 -21.23
C ALA A 717 -17.68 13.36 -21.89
N TYR A 718 -17.51 12.26 -21.15
CA TYR A 718 -17.79 10.89 -21.61
C TYR A 718 -19.28 10.68 -21.90
N TYR A 719 -20.15 11.01 -20.94
CA TYR A 719 -21.61 10.91 -21.12
C TYR A 719 -22.17 11.90 -22.15
N LYS A 720 -21.54 13.06 -22.34
CA LYS A 720 -21.98 14.02 -23.37
C LYS A 720 -21.59 13.56 -24.78
N LYS A 721 -20.47 12.83 -24.93
CA LYS A 721 -20.04 12.22 -26.20
C LYS A 721 -20.95 11.03 -26.59
N LEU A 722 -21.29 10.18 -25.62
CA LEU A 722 -22.28 9.10 -25.77
C LEU A 722 -23.68 9.63 -26.13
N ALA A 723 -24.13 10.70 -25.45
CA ALA A 723 -25.40 11.34 -25.76
C ALA A 723 -25.43 12.07 -27.11
N SER A 724 -24.28 12.57 -27.60
CA SER A 724 -24.19 13.17 -28.94
C SER A 724 -24.11 12.11 -30.05
N ALA A 725 -23.47 10.97 -29.79
CA ALA A 725 -23.41 9.85 -30.73
C ALA A 725 -24.80 9.22 -30.93
N GLN A 726 -25.57 9.02 -29.84
CA GLN A 726 -26.96 8.55 -29.93
C GLN A 726 -27.88 9.52 -30.68
N LYS A 727 -27.70 10.84 -30.52
CA LYS A 727 -28.49 11.84 -31.27
C LYS A 727 -28.16 11.91 -32.75
N GLN A 728 -26.94 11.55 -33.16
CA GLN A 728 -26.57 11.48 -34.58
C GLN A 728 -27.10 10.19 -35.23
N GLN A 729 -27.23 9.11 -34.47
CA GLN A 729 -27.81 7.84 -34.92
C GLN A 729 -29.35 7.90 -35.01
N GLU A 730 -30.02 8.66 -34.14
CA GLU A 730 -31.46 8.95 -34.23
C GLU A 730 -31.83 9.95 -35.34
N ALA A 731 -30.87 10.72 -35.88
CA ALA A 731 -31.08 11.68 -36.95
C ALA A 731 -30.73 11.13 -38.36
N SER A 732 -30.20 9.90 -38.42
CA SER A 732 -29.80 9.21 -39.66
C SER A 732 -30.64 7.96 -39.97
N ASN A 733 -31.65 7.66 -39.13
CA ASN A 733 -32.82 6.83 -39.43
C ASN A 733 -34.05 7.73 -39.60
#